data_AF-A0A6H9HZ18-F1
#
_entry.id   AF-A0A6H9HZ18-F1
#
_cell.length_a   1.000
_cell.length_b   1.000
_cell.length_c   1.000
_cell.angle_alpha   90.00
_cell.angle_beta   90.00
_cell.angle_gamma   90.00
#
_symmetry.space_group_name_H-M   'P 1'
#
loop_
_entity.id
_entity.type
_entity.pdbx_description
1 polymer ?
#
loop_
_entity_poly.entity_id
_entity_poly.type
_entity_poly.pdbx_seq_one_letter_code
_entity_poly.pdbx_strand_id
1 'polypeptide(L)'
;MPGPAMHHIIANALKQKIQAGNGLGGNADYARLQALLSDSKNFPYFFLGCQGPDFLFFNTKDWSSVPIGEAVKTYYEIYDFLDNFKEQLKSMVPQPVIDAIEALGAAANAVVENSSTLSELKQLFTDMKAVVDALLAALMEMVKKFITDFNVYDVLGHPYRDGQAKGEWWWFDAMHYRKTGRFAKALLEKTSPDSPLHLYAIGYLTHVSGDTVGHPYVNINDGGAYRTQSQRHKTGENYQDVFNQFIHNGTDWNRSQLHAFYNFNFDGTIAPIGAEDPVPDTNTVLPGDLADLISNTLNEVFGSGSANDNEYGRKITAADVDAAYRLWYRWMKSATETGTLPEPVPYSLTAELEEVWETAMDNLGDIGDFLEDAADIAGGFNILAIFIMLAALIIAAAAAVAALIDAVLGALTTLTTAGIRYAASLIYEHLYNAFQNFRLGVSLNGLAFPMKEHLDEPRFAQFKNTAFNDPFGINALDLKNTLPKLKVLLDGGGPLDQLFHREKHLAYPPAGPAASEPNHAIGAPDSYFAQTSLHYAFGSIPLDSDFVEFLRTLQGDETKLRNFIVATTRKKKRLPQLGNSLTLAEVLYDGVLKQAEIPDFNLDADRGYGYTCWTQKDASGKNSLEQPKELLQHNQQKNGLPITPVQLDFIGQ
;
A
#
# COMPACT_ATOMS: atom_id res chain seq x y z
N MET A 1 -6.22 -5.18 2.88
CA MET A 1 -7.14 -4.08 2.81
C MET A 1 -7.17 -3.63 1.36
N PRO A 2 -8.33 -3.56 0.69
CA PRO A 2 -8.46 -2.56 -0.36
C PRO A 2 -7.68 -1.29 0.04
N GLY A 3 -6.76 -0.83 -0.80
CA GLY A 3 -5.92 0.29 -0.41
C GLY A 3 -6.69 1.63 -0.46
N PRO A 4 -6.06 2.73 -0.01
CA PRO A 4 -6.68 4.05 -0.01
C PRO A 4 -7.25 4.50 -1.37
N ALA A 5 -6.62 4.11 -2.49
CA ALA A 5 -7.10 4.45 -3.83
C ALA A 5 -8.42 3.73 -4.16
N MET A 6 -8.50 2.42 -3.89
CA MET A 6 -9.75 1.69 -4.10
C MET A 6 -10.88 2.27 -3.25
N HIS A 7 -10.63 2.58 -1.97
CA HIS A 7 -11.61 3.22 -1.11
C HIS A 7 -12.09 4.56 -1.66
N HIS A 8 -11.17 5.38 -2.17
CA HIS A 8 -11.53 6.63 -2.85
C HIS A 8 -12.43 6.38 -4.06
N ILE A 9 -12.06 5.42 -4.92
CA ILE A 9 -12.78 5.06 -6.14
C ILE A 9 -14.21 4.59 -5.83
N ILE A 10 -14.39 3.70 -4.84
CA ILE A 10 -15.70 3.22 -4.39
C ILE A 10 -16.54 4.38 -3.86
N ALA A 11 -15.97 5.21 -2.98
CA ALA A 11 -16.68 6.33 -2.39
C ALA A 11 -17.09 7.35 -3.46
N ASN A 12 -16.19 7.70 -4.39
CA ASN A 12 -16.50 8.63 -5.47
C ASN A 12 -17.61 8.09 -6.39
N ALA A 13 -17.63 6.79 -6.68
CA ALA A 13 -18.73 6.16 -7.41
C ALA A 13 -20.06 6.22 -6.64
N LEU A 14 -20.04 6.02 -5.31
CA LEU A 14 -21.24 6.18 -4.48
C LEU A 14 -21.71 7.64 -4.47
N LYS A 15 -20.81 8.61 -4.33
CA LYS A 15 -21.13 10.04 -4.42
C LYS A 15 -21.85 10.36 -5.73
N GLN A 16 -21.35 9.87 -6.87
CA GLN A 16 -22.00 10.05 -8.18
C GLN A 16 -23.40 9.41 -8.21
N LYS A 17 -23.57 8.23 -7.61
CA LYS A 17 -24.88 7.59 -7.47
C LYS A 17 -25.86 8.42 -6.63
N ILE A 18 -25.41 8.95 -5.50
CA ILE A 18 -26.22 9.84 -4.64
C ILE A 18 -26.62 11.10 -5.41
N GLN A 19 -25.69 11.69 -6.17
CA GLN A 19 -25.99 12.83 -7.06
C GLN A 19 -27.04 12.49 -8.14
N ALA A 20 -27.11 11.23 -8.56
CA ALA A 20 -28.15 10.71 -9.46
C ALA A 20 -29.40 10.18 -8.75
N GLY A 21 -29.52 10.35 -7.42
CA GLY A 21 -30.69 9.94 -6.63
C GLY A 21 -30.79 8.43 -6.39
N ASN A 22 -29.68 7.71 -6.36
CA ASN A 22 -29.61 6.26 -6.10
C ASN A 22 -28.39 5.83 -5.26
N GLY A 23 -28.25 4.54 -4.96
CA GLY A 23 -27.07 3.93 -4.33
C GLY A 23 -27.10 3.78 -2.81
N LEU A 24 -28.11 4.35 -2.13
CA LEU A 24 -28.34 4.20 -0.67
C LEU A 24 -29.72 3.60 -0.35
N GLY A 25 -30.41 3.06 -1.36
CA GLY A 25 -31.72 2.44 -1.21
C GLY A 25 -32.86 3.47 -1.24
N GLY A 26 -34.08 2.98 -1.08
CA GLY A 26 -35.29 3.79 -1.27
C GLY A 26 -35.64 4.73 -0.13
N ASN A 27 -35.03 4.55 1.05
CA ASN A 27 -35.32 5.36 2.24
C ASN A 27 -34.35 6.54 2.44
N ALA A 28 -33.32 6.67 1.61
CA ALA A 28 -32.35 7.75 1.73
C ALA A 28 -32.94 9.13 1.38
N ASP A 29 -32.60 10.16 2.15
CA ASP A 29 -32.93 11.55 1.83
C ASP A 29 -31.96 12.13 0.80
N TYR A 30 -32.12 11.70 -0.46
CA TYR A 30 -31.25 12.14 -1.54
C TYR A 30 -31.22 13.65 -1.71
N ALA A 31 -32.32 14.36 -1.47
CA ALA A 31 -32.36 15.81 -1.65
C ALA A 31 -31.39 16.54 -0.71
N ARG A 32 -31.36 16.15 0.58
CA ARG A 32 -30.42 16.74 1.54
C ARG A 32 -28.98 16.32 1.27
N LEU A 33 -28.76 15.04 0.96
CA LEU A 33 -27.42 14.53 0.65
C LEU A 33 -26.83 15.19 -0.61
N GLN A 34 -27.65 15.41 -1.63
CA GLN A 34 -27.27 16.12 -2.86
C GLN A 34 -26.90 17.57 -2.56
N ALA A 35 -27.66 18.25 -1.70
CA ALA A 35 -27.33 19.61 -1.28
C ALA A 35 -25.96 19.67 -0.59
N LEU A 36 -25.67 18.75 0.34
CA LEU A 36 -24.36 18.69 1.00
C LEU A 36 -23.22 18.39 0.01
N LEU A 37 -23.41 17.41 -0.88
CA LEU A 37 -22.41 17.00 -1.89
C LEU A 37 -22.28 17.98 -3.07
N SER A 38 -23.09 19.03 -3.12
CA SER A 38 -22.91 20.13 -4.08
C SER A 38 -21.84 21.14 -3.64
N ASP A 39 -21.52 21.17 -2.34
CA ASP A 39 -20.45 22.00 -1.78
C ASP A 39 -19.17 21.16 -1.62
N SER A 40 -18.13 21.51 -2.36
CA SER A 40 -16.82 20.86 -2.33
C SER A 40 -16.17 20.88 -0.95
N LYS A 41 -16.51 21.85 -0.10
CA LYS A 41 -15.99 21.95 1.28
C LYS A 41 -16.42 20.78 2.17
N ASN A 42 -17.47 20.06 1.77
CA ASN A 42 -17.95 18.88 2.49
C ASN A 42 -17.28 17.57 2.02
N PHE A 43 -16.52 17.59 0.91
CA PHE A 43 -15.85 16.38 0.39
C PHE A 43 -14.89 15.73 1.39
N PRO A 44 -14.09 16.47 2.18
CA PRO A 44 -13.20 15.90 3.18
C PRO A 44 -13.91 15.03 4.23
N TYR A 45 -15.14 15.39 4.63
CA TYR A 45 -15.92 14.55 5.55
C TYR A 45 -16.21 13.19 4.92
N PHE A 46 -16.71 13.19 3.69
CA PHE A 46 -17.09 11.99 2.96
C PHE A 46 -15.87 11.09 2.67
N PHE A 47 -14.80 11.67 2.14
CA PHE A 47 -13.61 10.92 1.74
C PHE A 47 -12.78 10.46 2.94
N LEU A 48 -12.62 11.26 4.01
CA LEU A 48 -11.98 10.76 5.22
C LEU A 48 -12.76 9.56 5.79
N GLY A 49 -14.09 9.63 5.77
CA GLY A 49 -14.94 8.51 6.14
C GLY A 49 -14.62 7.24 5.35
N CYS A 50 -14.37 7.33 4.04
CA CYS A 50 -14.11 6.15 3.20
C CYS A 50 -12.79 5.43 3.48
N GLN A 51 -11.87 6.05 4.22
CA GLN A 51 -10.66 5.38 4.72
C GLN A 51 -10.91 4.61 6.01
N GLY A 52 -12.12 4.70 6.56
CA GLY A 52 -12.51 3.97 7.77
C GLY A 52 -11.56 4.24 8.94
N PRO A 53 -11.11 3.20 9.66
CA PRO A 53 -10.16 3.33 10.76
C PRO A 53 -8.69 3.41 10.33
N ASP A 54 -8.35 3.36 9.03
CA ASP A 54 -6.96 3.26 8.55
C ASP A 54 -6.09 4.42 9.02
N PHE A 55 -6.64 5.63 9.07
CA PHE A 55 -5.90 6.81 9.55
C PHE A 55 -5.51 6.70 11.03
N LEU A 56 -6.18 5.86 11.82
CA LEU A 56 -5.83 5.60 13.22
C LEU A 56 -4.61 4.71 13.37
N PHE A 57 -4.10 4.09 12.29
CA PHE A 57 -2.77 3.47 12.30
C PHE A 57 -1.70 4.49 12.72
N PHE A 58 -1.90 5.76 12.38
CA PHE A 58 -1.03 6.88 12.70
C PHE A 58 -1.24 7.43 14.11
N ASN A 59 -2.06 6.77 14.94
CA ASN A 59 -2.16 7.09 16.36
C ASN A 59 -0.89 6.62 17.10
N THR A 60 0.09 7.52 17.21
CA THR A 60 1.38 7.24 17.86
C THR A 60 1.29 6.77 19.31
N LYS A 61 0.17 7.02 20.02
CA LYS A 61 -0.05 6.49 21.38
C LYS A 61 -0.20 4.97 21.41
N ASP A 62 -0.55 4.35 20.30
CA ASP A 62 -0.70 2.90 20.20
C ASP A 62 0.66 2.21 20.05
N TRP A 63 1.68 2.90 19.55
CA TRP A 63 3.01 2.35 19.23
C TRP A 63 3.92 2.14 20.46
N SER A 64 3.35 1.87 21.65
CA SER A 64 4.09 1.86 22.92
C SER A 64 5.20 0.81 23.05
N SER A 65 5.25 -0.19 22.17
CA SER A 65 6.31 -1.22 22.12
C SER A 65 7.48 -0.85 21.21
N VAL A 66 7.38 0.25 20.47
CA VAL A 66 8.41 0.74 19.55
C VAL A 66 8.86 2.11 20.06
N PRO A 67 10.15 2.47 19.99
CA PRO A 67 10.55 3.85 20.19
C PRO A 67 9.77 4.70 19.17
N ILE A 68 8.75 5.44 19.61
CA ILE A 68 7.77 6.14 18.75
C ILE A 68 8.49 7.00 17.70
N GLY A 69 9.62 7.60 18.09
CA GLY A 69 10.49 8.35 17.19
C GLY A 69 11.07 7.51 16.04
N GLU A 70 11.45 6.25 16.25
CA GLU A 70 12.03 5.37 15.23
C GLU A 70 10.98 4.88 14.22
N ALA A 71 9.76 4.55 14.64
CA ALA A 71 8.69 4.13 13.74
C ALA A 71 8.21 5.27 12.82
N VAL A 72 7.96 6.46 13.37
CA VAL A 72 7.57 7.64 12.58
C VAL A 72 8.71 7.98 11.63
N LYS A 73 9.94 8.07 12.16
CA LYS A 73 11.12 8.37 11.37
C LYS A 73 11.33 7.37 10.23
N THR A 74 11.22 6.07 10.49
CA THR A 74 11.44 5.04 9.45
C THR A 74 10.44 5.15 8.30
N TYR A 75 9.17 5.46 8.58
CA TYR A 75 8.13 5.54 7.55
C TYR A 75 8.26 6.83 6.71
N TYR A 76 8.56 7.97 7.34
CA TYR A 76 8.75 9.24 6.63
C TYR A 76 10.11 9.36 5.95
N GLU A 77 11.17 8.75 6.49
CA GLU A 77 12.51 8.76 5.89
C GLU A 77 12.53 8.23 4.46
N ILE A 78 11.67 7.27 4.13
CA ILE A 78 11.58 6.72 2.77
C ILE A 78 11.06 7.79 1.81
N TYR A 79 9.96 8.46 2.18
CA TYR A 79 9.37 9.52 1.35
C TYR A 79 10.25 10.78 1.34
N ASP A 80 10.82 11.18 2.47
CA ASP A 80 11.77 12.28 2.58
C ASP A 80 13.01 12.02 1.72
N PHE A 81 13.52 10.78 1.72
CA PHE A 81 14.62 10.41 0.83
C PHE A 81 14.19 10.42 -0.62
N LEU A 82 13.03 9.85 -0.98
CA LEU A 82 12.55 9.86 -2.37
C LEU A 82 12.38 11.29 -2.89
N ASP A 83 11.83 12.19 -2.06
CA ASP A 83 11.68 13.60 -2.39
C ASP A 83 13.04 14.31 -2.46
N ASN A 84 13.94 14.13 -1.50
CA ASN A 84 15.28 14.70 -1.54
C ASN A 84 16.10 14.17 -2.72
N PHE A 85 16.02 12.87 -3.00
CA PHE A 85 16.67 12.21 -4.13
C PHE A 85 16.16 12.80 -5.45
N LYS A 86 14.85 12.97 -5.57
CA LYS A 86 14.21 13.65 -6.70
C LYS A 86 14.66 15.11 -6.82
N GLU A 87 14.67 15.89 -5.74
CA GLU A 87 15.05 17.31 -5.78
C GLU A 87 16.54 17.49 -6.07
N GLN A 88 17.41 16.63 -5.52
CA GLN A 88 18.83 16.59 -5.89
C GLN A 88 19.01 16.23 -7.37
N LEU A 89 18.30 15.21 -7.87
CA LEU A 89 18.33 14.84 -9.29
C LEU A 89 17.79 15.94 -10.20
N LYS A 90 16.69 16.60 -9.83
CA LYS A 90 16.19 17.79 -10.53
C LYS A 90 17.19 18.93 -10.50
N SER A 91 17.94 19.10 -9.41
CA SER A 91 19.00 20.13 -9.32
C SER A 91 20.22 19.79 -10.19
N MET A 92 20.43 18.51 -10.50
CA MET A 92 21.49 18.02 -11.40
C MET A 92 21.08 18.08 -12.88
N VAL A 93 19.79 17.90 -13.19
CA VAL A 93 19.23 18.06 -14.54
C VAL A 93 18.02 19.00 -14.56
N PRO A 94 18.17 20.30 -14.22
CA PRO A 94 17.13 21.31 -14.38
C PRO A 94 17.32 22.07 -15.69
N GLN A 95 16.43 23.02 -15.94
CA GLN A 95 16.43 23.97 -17.06
C GLN A 95 17.82 24.44 -17.53
N PRO A 96 18.87 24.66 -16.70
CA PRO A 96 20.22 24.94 -17.16
C PRO A 96 20.88 23.88 -18.06
N VAL A 97 20.57 22.58 -17.90
CA VAL A 97 21.03 21.52 -18.83
C VAL A 97 20.29 21.66 -20.16
N ILE A 98 18.99 21.95 -20.14
CA ILE A 98 18.16 22.20 -21.33
C ILE A 98 18.56 23.51 -22.02
N ASP A 99 18.84 24.56 -21.26
CA ASP A 99 19.29 25.88 -21.71
C ASP A 99 20.72 25.81 -22.23
N ALA A 100 21.59 25.00 -21.61
CA ALA A 100 22.91 24.69 -22.14
C ALA A 100 22.79 23.89 -23.45
N ILE A 101 21.89 22.90 -23.52
CA ILE A 101 21.57 22.15 -24.75
C ILE A 101 21.02 23.07 -25.86
N GLU A 102 20.15 24.04 -25.53
CA GLU A 102 19.59 25.04 -26.46
C GLU A 102 20.61 26.11 -26.88
N ALA A 103 21.42 26.63 -25.96
CA ALA A 103 22.50 27.56 -26.25
C ALA A 103 23.58 26.93 -27.14
N LEU A 104 23.89 25.66 -26.88
CA LEU A 104 24.70 24.82 -27.75
C LEU A 104 23.98 24.50 -29.07
N GLY A 105 22.64 24.53 -29.09
CA GLY A 105 21.76 24.33 -30.26
C GLY A 105 22.07 25.26 -31.42
N ALA A 106 22.54 26.47 -31.11
CA ALA A 106 22.98 27.45 -32.10
C ALA A 106 24.31 27.09 -32.78
N ALA A 107 25.11 26.17 -32.21
CA ALA A 107 26.42 25.75 -32.70
C ALA A 107 26.40 24.28 -33.15
N ALA A 108 25.79 24.00 -34.31
CA ALA A 108 25.80 22.66 -34.89
C ALA A 108 27.23 22.23 -35.29
N ASN A 109 27.68 21.07 -34.81
CA ASN A 109 28.89 20.33 -35.19
C ASN A 109 30.25 21.00 -34.97
N ALA A 110 30.34 22.04 -34.14
CA ALA A 110 31.63 22.63 -33.76
C ALA A 110 32.28 21.88 -32.59
N VAL A 111 33.60 21.71 -32.66
CA VAL A 111 34.46 21.40 -31.50
C VAL A 111 34.42 22.60 -30.56
N VAL A 112 34.35 22.37 -29.25
CA VAL A 112 34.33 23.45 -28.25
C VAL A 112 35.74 24.07 -28.14
N GLU A 113 36.04 25.04 -29.01
CA GLU A 113 37.37 25.68 -29.07
C GLU A 113 37.49 26.93 -28.16
N ASN A 114 36.38 27.42 -27.59
CA ASN A 114 36.39 28.61 -26.73
C ASN A 114 36.71 28.26 -25.25
N SER A 115 37.75 28.87 -24.69
CA SER A 115 38.21 28.63 -23.32
C SER A 115 37.18 28.97 -22.23
N SER A 116 36.28 29.95 -22.47
CA SER A 116 35.24 30.30 -21.48
C SER A 116 34.16 29.23 -21.40
N THR A 117 33.63 28.78 -22.53
CA THR A 117 32.62 27.71 -22.63
C THR A 117 33.16 26.38 -22.09
N LEU A 118 34.42 26.06 -22.39
CA LEU A 118 35.08 24.86 -21.86
C LEU A 118 35.20 24.90 -20.32
N SER A 119 35.48 26.07 -19.75
CA SER A 119 35.58 26.25 -18.30
C SER A 119 34.23 26.11 -17.60
N GLU A 120 33.16 26.65 -18.21
CA GLU A 120 31.78 26.53 -17.73
C GLU A 120 31.29 25.07 -17.77
N LEU A 121 31.55 24.35 -18.86
CA LEU A 121 31.23 22.93 -18.99
C LEU A 121 32.01 22.09 -17.99
N LYS A 122 33.31 22.37 -17.81
CA LYS A 122 34.13 21.67 -16.82
C LYS A 122 33.58 21.87 -15.40
N GLN A 123 33.19 23.10 -15.06
CA GLN A 123 32.59 23.40 -13.76
C GLN A 123 31.26 22.65 -13.59
N LEU A 124 30.38 22.68 -14.60
CA LEU A 124 29.12 21.95 -14.61
C LEU A 124 29.32 20.45 -14.33
N PHE A 125 30.17 19.77 -15.09
CA PHE A 125 30.42 18.34 -14.89
C PHE A 125 31.13 18.04 -13.57
N THR A 126 31.96 18.95 -13.06
CA THR A 126 32.57 18.83 -11.72
C THR A 126 31.51 18.92 -10.62
N ASP A 127 30.58 19.87 -10.75
CA ASP A 127 29.47 20.03 -9.81
C ASP A 127 28.55 18.80 -9.88
N MET A 128 28.21 18.33 -11.08
CA MET A 128 27.46 17.08 -11.28
C MET A 128 28.14 15.89 -10.60
N LYS A 129 29.47 15.74 -10.75
CA LYS A 129 30.23 14.67 -10.09
C LYS A 129 30.06 14.72 -8.57
N ALA A 130 30.26 15.90 -7.97
CA ALA A 130 30.15 16.05 -6.53
C ALA A 130 28.76 15.68 -6.00
N VAL A 131 27.71 16.05 -6.75
CA VAL A 131 26.35 15.67 -6.37
C VAL A 131 26.11 14.17 -6.56
N VAL A 132 26.56 13.56 -7.66
CA VAL A 132 26.45 12.10 -7.91
C VAL A 132 27.22 11.28 -6.88
N ASP A 133 28.41 11.69 -6.47
CA ASP A 133 29.20 10.97 -5.46
C ASP A 133 28.48 10.99 -4.09
N ALA A 134 27.89 12.14 -3.71
CA ALA A 134 27.08 12.25 -2.49
C ALA A 134 25.79 11.41 -2.57
N LEU A 135 25.16 11.41 -3.75
CA LEU A 135 23.98 10.62 -4.07
C LEU A 135 24.23 9.13 -3.94
N LEU A 136 25.35 8.64 -4.49
CA LEU A 136 25.74 7.24 -4.49
C LEU A 136 25.95 6.72 -3.05
N ALA A 137 26.65 7.50 -2.22
CA ALA A 137 26.83 7.16 -0.80
C ALA A 137 25.50 7.03 -0.06
N ALA A 138 24.61 8.00 -0.22
CA ALA A 138 23.28 7.98 0.40
C ALA A 138 22.41 6.83 -0.16
N LEU A 139 22.46 6.59 -1.47
CA LEU A 139 21.72 5.52 -2.13
C LEU A 139 22.15 4.14 -1.64
N MET A 140 23.46 3.89 -1.48
CA MET A 140 23.96 2.64 -0.91
C MET A 140 23.44 2.39 0.50
N GLU A 141 23.43 3.41 1.37
CA GLU A 141 22.86 3.27 2.72
C GLU A 141 21.36 2.96 2.68
N MET A 142 20.61 3.61 1.79
CA MET A 142 19.16 3.43 1.68
C MET A 142 18.78 2.09 1.05
N VAL A 143 19.51 1.65 0.01
CA VAL A 143 19.39 0.30 -0.56
C VAL A 143 19.65 -0.73 0.53
N LYS A 144 20.73 -0.55 1.30
CA LYS A 144 21.02 -1.45 2.40
C LYS A 144 19.88 -1.49 3.42
N LYS A 145 19.39 -0.34 3.87
CA LYS A 145 18.39 -0.23 4.93
C LYS A 145 17.00 -0.70 4.52
N PHE A 146 16.54 -0.35 3.32
CA PHE A 146 15.14 -0.51 2.91
C PHE A 146 14.91 -1.59 1.85
N ILE A 147 15.97 -2.05 1.18
CA ILE A 147 15.89 -3.13 0.19
C ILE A 147 16.45 -4.42 0.76
N THR A 148 17.65 -4.41 1.36
CA THR A 148 18.34 -5.67 1.77
C THR A 148 18.23 -6.03 3.27
N ASP A 149 18.37 -5.07 4.19
CA ASP A 149 18.36 -5.29 5.65
C ASP A 149 16.97 -5.13 6.30
N PHE A 150 15.93 -5.19 5.47
CA PHE A 150 14.61 -4.75 5.84
C PHE A 150 13.96 -5.60 6.95
N ASN A 151 13.45 -4.94 8.01
CA ASN A 151 12.64 -5.59 9.05
C ASN A 151 11.53 -4.71 9.66
N VAL A 152 10.98 -3.76 8.88
CA VAL A 152 10.00 -2.80 9.44
C VAL A 152 8.69 -3.47 9.86
N TYR A 153 8.30 -4.62 9.30
CA TYR A 153 7.08 -5.34 9.74
C TYR A 153 7.26 -6.22 10.97
N ASP A 154 8.49 -6.54 11.40
CA ASP A 154 8.68 -7.07 12.75
C ASP A 154 8.73 -5.93 13.78
N VAL A 155 9.19 -4.72 13.39
CA VAL A 155 9.15 -3.49 14.23
C VAL A 155 7.73 -2.95 14.38
N LEU A 156 6.97 -2.85 13.29
CA LEU A 156 5.54 -2.52 13.23
C LEU A 156 4.68 -3.78 13.36
N GLY A 157 5.24 -4.86 13.92
CA GLY A 157 4.56 -6.12 14.12
C GLY A 157 3.37 -5.93 15.05
N HIS A 158 2.18 -5.89 14.46
CA HIS A 158 0.95 -5.57 15.17
C HIS A 158 0.70 -6.52 16.36
N PRO A 159 0.15 -6.00 17.48
CA PRO A 159 -0.28 -6.79 18.62
C PRO A 159 -1.31 -7.89 18.25
N TYR A 160 -1.93 -7.76 17.07
CA TYR A 160 -2.96 -8.63 16.50
C TYR A 160 -2.66 -10.12 16.50
N ARG A 161 -1.42 -10.51 16.74
CA ARG A 161 -1.00 -11.89 16.61
C ARG A 161 -1.46 -12.77 17.77
N ASP A 162 -1.75 -12.25 18.98
CA ASP A 162 -1.69 -13.13 20.16
C ASP A 162 -2.63 -12.83 21.33
N GLY A 163 -3.90 -12.50 21.06
CA GLY A 163 -4.90 -12.41 22.14
C GLY A 163 -4.44 -11.47 23.26
N GLN A 164 -3.92 -10.30 22.87
CA GLN A 164 -3.33 -9.30 23.75
C GLN A 164 -4.22 -8.98 24.93
N ALA A 165 -3.57 -8.55 26.02
CA ALA A 165 -4.28 -8.08 27.19
C ALA A 165 -5.28 -6.98 26.80
N LYS A 166 -6.38 -6.91 27.55
CA LYS A 166 -7.36 -5.85 27.42
C LYS A 166 -6.68 -4.48 27.54
N GLY A 167 -7.08 -3.52 26.71
CA GLY A 167 -6.56 -2.15 26.68
C GLY A 167 -5.25 -1.94 25.90
N GLU A 168 -4.65 -2.99 25.33
CA GLU A 168 -3.39 -2.90 24.58
C GLU A 168 -3.56 -3.03 23.05
N TRP A 169 -4.79 -3.07 22.54
CA TRP A 169 -5.03 -3.12 21.09
C TRP A 169 -4.87 -1.74 20.49
N TRP A 170 -4.29 -1.69 19.29
CA TRP A 170 -4.28 -0.46 18.51
C TRP A 170 -5.70 -0.19 17.98
N TRP A 171 -6.06 1.08 17.79
CA TRP A 171 -7.42 1.39 17.34
C TRP A 171 -7.71 0.92 15.92
N PHE A 172 -6.74 1.09 15.02
CA PHE A 172 -6.73 0.50 13.68
C PHE A 172 -7.16 -0.98 13.71
N ASP A 173 -6.47 -1.72 14.56
CA ASP A 173 -6.61 -3.14 14.81
C ASP A 173 -7.98 -3.49 15.42
N ALA A 174 -8.41 -2.80 16.48
CA ALA A 174 -9.71 -3.07 17.11
C ALA A 174 -10.87 -2.85 16.13
N MET A 175 -10.79 -1.83 15.29
CA MET A 175 -11.86 -1.43 14.38
C MET A 175 -11.94 -2.25 13.09
N HIS A 176 -10.92 -3.04 12.75
CA HIS A 176 -11.00 -4.01 11.65
C HIS A 176 -11.65 -5.34 12.04
N TYR A 177 -11.63 -5.71 13.34
CA TYR A 177 -12.07 -7.05 13.73
C TYR A 177 -12.92 -7.13 15.00
N ARG A 178 -13.41 -6.00 15.51
CA ARG A 178 -14.41 -5.93 16.59
C ARG A 178 -15.43 -4.83 16.35
N LYS A 179 -16.71 -5.15 16.61
CA LYS A 179 -17.84 -4.20 16.65
C LYS A 179 -17.93 -3.29 15.41
N THR A 180 -17.48 -3.79 14.25
CA THR A 180 -17.31 -2.99 13.03
C THR A 180 -18.65 -2.48 12.50
N GLY A 181 -19.67 -3.36 12.51
CA GLY A 181 -21.03 -3.04 12.14
C GLY A 181 -21.70 -2.13 13.16
N ARG A 182 -21.54 -2.40 14.46
CA ARG A 182 -22.08 -1.55 15.54
C ARG A 182 -21.53 -0.13 15.48
N PHE A 183 -20.23 0.03 15.23
CA PHE A 183 -19.62 1.36 15.12
C PHE A 183 -20.16 2.12 13.90
N ALA A 184 -20.22 1.48 12.72
CA ALA A 184 -20.80 2.09 11.53
C ALA A 184 -22.27 2.49 11.73
N LYS A 185 -23.07 1.64 12.37
CA LYS A 185 -24.46 1.93 12.72
C LYS A 185 -24.56 3.12 13.68
N ALA A 186 -23.75 3.15 14.73
CA ALA A 186 -23.75 4.23 15.71
C ALA A 186 -23.42 5.59 15.07
N LEU A 187 -22.46 5.64 14.12
CA LEU A 187 -22.17 6.86 13.36
C LEU A 187 -23.39 7.34 12.57
N LEU A 188 -24.09 6.42 11.87
CA LEU A 188 -25.28 6.76 11.08
C LEU A 188 -26.45 7.22 11.96
N GLU A 189 -26.67 6.59 13.12
CA GLU A 189 -27.75 6.95 14.06
C GLU A 189 -27.50 8.26 14.81
N LYS A 190 -26.23 8.66 15.02
CA LYS A 190 -25.85 9.90 15.71
C LYS A 190 -25.80 11.12 14.79
N THR A 191 -25.91 10.93 13.48
CA THR A 191 -25.78 11.98 12.48
C THR A 191 -27.08 12.17 11.70
N SER A 192 -27.23 13.32 11.04
CA SER A 192 -28.44 13.67 10.29
C SER A 192 -28.10 14.01 8.84
N PRO A 193 -28.93 13.66 7.84
CA PRO A 193 -28.64 13.91 6.41
C PRO A 193 -28.43 15.37 5.99
N ASP A 194 -28.69 16.34 6.87
CA ASP A 194 -28.41 17.77 6.69
C ASP A 194 -27.06 18.23 7.30
N SER A 195 -26.28 17.32 7.87
CA SER A 195 -24.96 17.60 8.46
C SER A 195 -23.82 16.94 7.65
N PRO A 196 -22.69 17.64 7.41
CA PRO A 196 -21.48 17.04 6.85
C PRO A 196 -20.98 15.83 7.64
N LEU A 197 -21.26 15.75 8.94
CA LEU A 197 -20.93 14.58 9.77
C LEU A 197 -21.60 13.30 9.26
N HIS A 198 -22.78 13.40 8.64
CA HIS A 198 -23.45 12.25 8.06
C HIS A 198 -22.76 11.77 6.77
N LEU A 199 -22.08 12.66 6.04
CA LEU A 199 -21.24 12.24 4.93
C LEU A 199 -20.04 11.42 5.41
N TYR A 200 -19.45 11.74 6.55
CA TYR A 200 -18.42 10.90 7.17
C TYR A 200 -18.98 9.51 7.52
N ALA A 201 -20.17 9.43 8.10
CA ALA A 201 -20.82 8.16 8.41
C ALA A 201 -21.11 7.30 7.15
N ILE A 202 -21.58 7.93 6.06
CA ILE A 202 -21.77 7.25 4.77
C ILE A 202 -20.43 6.80 4.18
N GLY A 203 -19.41 7.67 4.20
CA GLY A 203 -18.05 7.32 3.80
C GLY A 203 -17.54 6.10 4.56
N TYR A 204 -17.67 6.09 5.88
CA TYR A 204 -17.27 4.97 6.74
C TYR A 204 -18.00 3.67 6.37
N LEU A 205 -19.27 3.75 6.00
CA LEU A 205 -20.01 2.58 5.53
C LEU A 205 -19.42 2.00 4.23
N THR A 206 -18.89 2.85 3.33
CA THR A 206 -18.21 2.36 2.11
C THR A 206 -16.90 1.65 2.40
N HIS A 207 -16.19 2.05 3.47
CA HIS A 207 -15.04 1.30 3.94
C HIS A 207 -15.46 -0.09 4.43
N VAL A 208 -16.46 -0.17 5.32
CA VAL A 208 -16.98 -1.44 5.84
C VAL A 208 -17.42 -2.37 4.71
N SER A 209 -18.18 -1.86 3.73
CA SER A 209 -18.63 -2.67 2.60
C SER A 209 -17.51 -3.04 1.64
N GLY A 210 -16.58 -2.11 1.39
CA GLY A 210 -15.38 -2.30 0.57
C GLY A 210 -14.50 -3.41 1.09
N ASP A 211 -14.16 -3.38 2.38
CA ASP A 211 -13.29 -4.36 3.01
C ASP A 211 -13.93 -5.73 3.11
N THR A 212 -15.20 -5.78 3.50
CA THR A 212 -15.96 -7.04 3.66
C THR A 212 -15.92 -7.89 2.39
N VAL A 213 -16.00 -7.26 1.21
CA VAL A 213 -15.98 -7.99 -0.08
C VAL A 213 -14.61 -7.94 -0.75
N GLY A 214 -13.79 -6.93 -0.50
CA GLY A 214 -12.51 -6.71 -1.15
C GLY A 214 -11.38 -7.54 -0.55
N HIS A 215 -11.32 -7.68 0.78
CA HIS A 215 -10.27 -8.49 1.41
C HIS A 215 -10.21 -9.93 0.97
N PRO A 216 -11.33 -10.64 0.76
CA PRO A 216 -11.30 -11.97 0.17
C PRO A 216 -10.63 -12.02 -1.21
N TYR A 217 -10.72 -10.95 -2.02
CA TYR A 217 -10.00 -10.83 -3.30
C TYR A 217 -8.50 -10.59 -3.08
N VAL A 218 -8.15 -9.74 -2.12
CA VAL A 218 -6.75 -9.45 -1.79
C VAL A 218 -6.08 -10.72 -1.24
N ASN A 219 -6.72 -11.38 -0.27
CA ASN A 219 -6.25 -12.60 0.38
C ASN A 219 -6.01 -13.76 -0.59
N ILE A 220 -6.80 -13.90 -1.68
CA ILE A 220 -6.56 -14.96 -2.69
C ILE A 220 -5.36 -14.68 -3.58
N ASN A 221 -5.03 -13.41 -3.84
CA ASN A 221 -3.79 -13.07 -4.53
C ASN A 221 -2.60 -13.19 -3.57
N ASP A 222 -2.82 -12.87 -2.29
CA ASP A 222 -1.78 -12.80 -1.25
C ASP A 222 -1.52 -14.12 -0.53
N GLY A 223 -2.31 -15.17 -0.76
CA GLY A 223 -2.09 -16.47 -0.13
C GLY A 223 -2.52 -16.51 1.34
N GLY A 224 -3.07 -15.43 1.88
CA GLY A 224 -3.48 -15.31 3.28
C GLY A 224 -3.97 -13.90 3.65
N ALA A 225 -4.50 -13.76 4.86
CA ALA A 225 -4.97 -12.49 5.38
C ALA A 225 -3.83 -11.62 5.93
N TYR A 226 -4.08 -10.33 6.11
CA TYR A 226 -3.10 -9.34 6.57
C TYR A 226 -2.37 -9.78 7.86
N ARG A 227 -3.09 -10.33 8.85
CA ARG A 227 -2.52 -10.79 10.13
C ARG A 227 -1.35 -11.77 9.95
N THR A 228 -1.43 -12.65 8.94
CA THR A 228 -0.44 -13.69 8.66
C THR A 228 0.55 -13.32 7.56
N GLN A 229 0.17 -12.42 6.64
CA GLN A 229 0.92 -12.06 5.44
C GLN A 229 1.11 -10.55 5.26
N SER A 230 1.21 -9.78 6.35
CA SER A 230 1.13 -8.30 6.38
C SER A 230 1.95 -7.56 5.31
N GLN A 231 3.19 -8.01 5.06
CA GLN A 231 4.05 -7.36 4.08
C GLN A 231 3.65 -7.71 2.63
N ARG A 232 3.31 -8.97 2.33
CA ARG A 232 2.82 -9.36 1.00
C ARG A 232 1.52 -8.65 0.68
N HIS A 233 0.64 -8.65 1.68
CA HIS A 233 -0.61 -7.94 1.68
C HIS A 233 -0.35 -6.50 1.27
N LYS A 234 0.50 -5.80 2.03
CA LYS A 234 0.77 -4.39 1.75
C LYS A 234 1.36 -4.15 0.35
N THR A 235 2.26 -5.01 -0.12
CA THR A 235 2.79 -4.97 -1.48
C THR A 235 1.69 -5.13 -2.53
N GLY A 236 0.82 -6.12 -2.37
CA GLY A 236 -0.30 -6.40 -3.27
C GLY A 236 -1.33 -5.27 -3.30
N GLU A 237 -1.68 -4.71 -2.13
CA GLU A 237 -2.57 -3.55 -2.00
C GLU A 237 -2.02 -2.32 -2.70
N ASN A 238 -0.78 -1.93 -2.39
CA ASN A 238 -0.15 -0.75 -2.95
C ASN A 238 -0.10 -0.83 -4.48
N TYR A 239 0.21 -2.02 -5.01
CA TYR A 239 0.19 -2.25 -6.44
C TYR A 239 -1.22 -2.13 -7.03
N GLN A 240 -2.20 -2.82 -6.43
CA GLN A 240 -3.59 -2.78 -6.88
C GLN A 240 -4.13 -1.35 -6.88
N ASP A 241 -3.78 -0.53 -5.90
CA ASP A 241 -4.19 0.86 -5.84
C ASP A 241 -3.68 1.71 -6.99
N VAL A 242 -2.38 1.60 -7.30
CA VAL A 242 -1.79 2.32 -8.44
C VAL A 242 -2.41 1.83 -9.74
N PHE A 243 -2.58 0.51 -9.88
CA PHE A 243 -3.23 -0.09 -11.05
C PHE A 243 -4.67 0.41 -11.20
N ASN A 244 -5.49 0.32 -10.14
CA ASN A 244 -6.89 0.74 -10.15
C ASN A 244 -7.06 2.22 -10.43
N GLN A 245 -6.23 3.07 -9.81
CA GLN A 245 -6.24 4.50 -10.08
C GLN A 245 -5.92 4.78 -11.55
N PHE A 246 -4.95 4.07 -12.12
CA PHE A 246 -4.58 4.22 -13.52
C PHE A 246 -5.69 3.74 -14.46
N ILE A 247 -6.22 2.52 -14.29
CA ILE A 247 -7.23 1.97 -15.21
C ILE A 247 -8.61 2.61 -15.06
N HIS A 248 -8.95 3.13 -13.88
CA HIS A 248 -10.26 3.72 -13.62
C HIS A 248 -10.28 5.23 -13.92
N ASN A 249 -9.25 5.96 -13.49
CA ASN A 249 -9.21 7.42 -13.58
C ASN A 249 -8.23 7.95 -14.65
N GLY A 250 -7.38 7.10 -15.23
CA GLY A 250 -6.38 7.52 -16.23
C GLY A 250 -5.21 8.31 -15.65
N THR A 251 -5.02 8.28 -14.33
CA THR A 251 -4.01 9.07 -13.61
C THR A 251 -3.08 8.17 -12.80
N ASP A 252 -1.81 8.57 -12.67
CA ASP A 252 -0.86 7.94 -11.74
C ASP A 252 -1.17 8.34 -10.30
N TRP A 253 -1.30 7.37 -9.41
CA TRP A 253 -1.50 7.57 -7.97
C TRP A 253 -0.51 8.58 -7.38
N ASN A 254 0.77 8.45 -7.73
CA ASN A 254 1.87 9.24 -7.17
C ASN A 254 1.88 10.69 -7.66
N ARG A 255 1.03 11.04 -8.63
CA ARG A 255 0.86 12.38 -9.20
C ARG A 255 -0.59 12.86 -9.14
N SER A 256 -1.44 12.12 -8.44
CA SER A 256 -2.89 12.31 -8.50
C SER A 256 -3.39 13.48 -7.65
N GLN A 257 -2.57 13.92 -6.67
CA GLN A 257 -2.98 14.89 -5.65
C GLN A 257 -4.28 14.51 -4.92
N LEU A 258 -4.62 13.20 -4.86
CA LEU A 258 -5.87 12.73 -4.25
C LEU A 258 -6.02 13.17 -2.79
N HIS A 259 -4.91 13.34 -2.07
CA HIS A 259 -4.91 13.89 -0.72
C HIS A 259 -5.68 15.22 -0.59
N ALA A 260 -5.78 16.05 -1.64
CA ALA A 260 -6.53 17.30 -1.60
C ALA A 260 -8.01 17.11 -1.22
N PHE A 261 -8.63 16.00 -1.65
CA PHE A 261 -10.03 15.67 -1.31
C PHE A 261 -10.23 15.32 0.18
N TYR A 262 -9.15 15.15 0.93
CA TYR A 262 -9.15 14.84 2.36
C TYR A 262 -8.69 16.02 3.22
N ASN A 263 -8.43 17.18 2.61
CA ASN A 263 -8.01 18.40 3.28
C ASN A 263 -9.23 19.24 3.67
N PHE A 264 -9.45 19.53 4.95
CA PHE A 264 -10.58 20.36 5.41
C PHE A 264 -10.52 21.85 5.01
N ASN A 265 -9.43 22.30 4.38
CA ASN A 265 -9.29 23.60 3.73
C ASN A 265 -9.69 23.56 2.23
N PHE A 266 -10.11 22.40 1.71
CA PHE A 266 -10.46 22.22 0.30
C PHE A 266 -11.72 23.01 -0.08
N ASP A 267 -11.61 23.82 -1.12
CA ASP A 267 -12.71 24.64 -1.65
C ASP A 267 -13.15 24.22 -3.05
N GLY A 268 -12.61 23.12 -3.59
CA GLY A 268 -12.84 22.67 -4.96
C GLY A 268 -11.67 22.95 -5.90
N THR A 269 -10.63 23.65 -5.44
CA THR A 269 -9.44 23.96 -6.25
C THR A 269 -8.20 23.20 -5.77
N ILE A 270 -7.34 22.85 -6.73
CA ILE A 270 -6.06 22.16 -6.49
C ILE A 270 -4.99 22.90 -7.29
N ALA A 271 -3.95 23.39 -6.63
CA ALA A 271 -2.80 23.98 -7.30
C ALA A 271 -1.88 22.87 -7.87
N PRO A 272 -1.15 23.13 -8.97
CA PRO A 272 -0.17 22.20 -9.48
C PRO A 272 0.88 21.83 -8.41
N ILE A 273 1.39 20.60 -8.48
CA ILE A 273 2.48 20.11 -7.62
C ILE A 273 3.68 21.08 -7.72
N GLY A 274 4.17 21.53 -6.57
CA GLY A 274 5.33 22.43 -6.49
C GLY A 274 5.02 23.94 -6.60
N ALA A 275 3.74 24.33 -6.57
CA ALA A 275 3.37 25.74 -6.47
C ALA A 275 3.93 26.39 -5.18
N GLU A 276 4.35 27.67 -5.27
CA GLU A 276 4.83 28.44 -4.10
C GLU A 276 3.77 28.54 -3.00
N ASP A 277 2.52 28.75 -3.42
CA ASP A 277 1.33 28.77 -2.56
C ASP A 277 0.49 27.50 -2.85
N PRO A 278 0.69 26.39 -2.11
CA PRO A 278 -0.08 25.17 -2.31
C PRO A 278 -1.55 25.39 -1.97
N VAL A 279 -2.44 24.92 -2.84
CA VAL A 279 -3.89 24.93 -2.64
C VAL A 279 -4.42 23.50 -2.76
N PRO A 280 -5.17 22.99 -1.78
CA PRO A 280 -5.52 23.61 -0.49
C PRO A 280 -4.32 23.76 0.45
N ASP A 281 -4.41 24.67 1.43
CA ASP A 281 -3.36 24.85 2.46
C ASP A 281 -3.11 23.52 3.18
N THR A 282 -1.87 23.06 3.09
CA THR A 282 -1.38 21.79 3.65
C THR A 282 -1.49 21.72 5.18
N ASN A 283 -1.60 22.86 5.88
CA ASN A 283 -1.83 22.93 7.32
C ASN A 283 -3.32 22.72 7.65
N THR A 284 -3.79 21.51 7.42
CA THR A 284 -5.17 21.11 7.66
C THR A 284 -5.39 20.60 9.10
N VAL A 285 -6.63 20.71 9.57
CA VAL A 285 -7.07 20.33 10.92
C VAL A 285 -8.40 19.61 10.83
N LEU A 286 -8.59 18.55 11.61
CA LEU A 286 -9.88 17.88 11.70
C LEU A 286 -10.90 18.80 12.39
N PRO A 287 -12.11 19.01 11.82
CA PRO A 287 -13.17 19.76 12.49
C PRO A 287 -13.48 19.18 13.87
N GLY A 288 -13.62 20.06 14.88
CA GLY A 288 -13.76 19.63 16.27
C GLY A 288 -14.99 18.75 16.52
N ASP A 289 -16.10 19.05 15.86
CA ASP A 289 -17.33 18.26 15.92
C ASP A 289 -17.17 16.85 15.32
N LEU A 290 -16.38 16.72 14.24
CA LEU A 290 -16.03 15.43 13.66
C LEU A 290 -15.08 14.65 14.57
N ALA A 291 -14.06 15.30 15.13
CA ALA A 291 -13.13 14.68 16.08
C ALA A 291 -13.85 14.18 17.34
N ASP A 292 -14.82 14.96 17.84
CA ASP A 292 -15.69 14.59 18.95
C ASP A 292 -16.64 13.44 18.57
N LEU A 293 -17.26 13.47 17.39
CA LEU A 293 -18.11 12.37 16.92
C LEU A 293 -17.34 11.04 16.90
N ILE A 294 -16.14 11.03 16.32
CA ILE A 294 -15.31 9.82 16.20
C ILE A 294 -14.89 9.32 17.58
N SER A 295 -14.28 10.18 18.39
CA SER A 295 -13.74 9.78 19.70
C SER A 295 -14.84 9.37 20.68
N ASN A 296 -15.96 10.09 20.73
CA ASN A 296 -17.09 9.74 21.61
C ASN A 296 -17.76 8.44 21.17
N THR A 297 -17.98 8.24 19.86
CA THR A 297 -18.58 7.00 19.35
C THR A 297 -17.66 5.80 19.59
N LEU A 298 -16.35 5.97 19.44
CA LEU A 298 -15.36 4.92 19.75
C LEU A 298 -15.43 4.53 21.23
N ASN A 299 -15.31 5.50 22.11
CA ASN A 299 -15.35 5.26 23.55
C ASN A 299 -16.69 4.70 24.01
N GLU A 300 -17.80 5.06 23.38
CA GLU A 300 -19.12 4.51 23.69
C GLU A 300 -19.26 3.05 23.22
N VAL A 301 -19.03 2.77 21.94
CA VAL A 301 -19.23 1.45 21.34
C VAL A 301 -18.24 0.42 21.90
N PHE A 302 -17.00 0.83 22.13
CA PHE A 302 -15.94 -0.06 22.63
C PHE A 302 -15.77 0.01 24.15
N GLY A 303 -16.33 1.01 24.82
CA GLY A 303 -16.36 1.11 26.29
C GLY A 303 -17.62 0.55 26.94
N SER A 304 -18.69 0.30 26.16
CA SER A 304 -19.91 -0.38 26.61
C SER A 304 -20.02 -1.77 25.99
N GLY A 305 -20.32 -2.79 26.80
CA GLY A 305 -20.55 -4.13 26.29
C GLY A 305 -20.79 -5.20 27.35
N SER A 306 -20.96 -6.45 26.88
CA SER A 306 -21.13 -7.68 27.68
C SER A 306 -19.98 -7.84 28.69
N ALA A 307 -20.10 -8.68 29.73
CA ALA A 307 -19.04 -8.88 30.74
C ALA A 307 -17.63 -9.25 30.18
N ASN A 308 -17.56 -9.64 28.90
CA ASN A 308 -16.35 -10.00 28.17
C ASN A 308 -15.79 -8.86 27.27
N ASP A 309 -16.46 -7.72 27.20
CA ASP A 309 -16.43 -6.76 26.09
C ASP A 309 -15.86 -5.40 26.52
N ASN A 310 -15.11 -5.40 27.63
CA ASN A 310 -14.57 -4.22 28.28
C ASN A 310 -13.10 -4.10 27.89
N GLU A 311 -12.75 -3.00 27.21
CA GLU A 311 -11.38 -2.50 26.97
C GLU A 311 -10.59 -3.23 25.88
N TYR A 312 -10.83 -2.82 24.62
CA TYR A 312 -10.00 -3.22 23.47
C TYR A 312 -8.78 -2.30 23.32
N GLY A 313 -9.01 -1.00 23.10
CA GLY A 313 -7.96 0.01 22.99
C GLY A 313 -7.93 1.01 24.16
N ARG A 314 -6.87 1.80 24.24
CA ARG A 314 -6.73 2.90 25.20
C ARG A 314 -7.77 3.98 24.90
N LYS A 315 -8.34 4.63 25.94
CA LYS A 315 -9.27 5.74 25.73
C LYS A 315 -8.67 6.78 24.78
N ILE A 316 -9.41 7.10 23.73
CA ILE A 316 -9.00 8.05 22.69
C ILE A 316 -9.72 9.38 22.89
N THR A 317 -9.02 10.49 22.74
CA THR A 317 -9.62 11.84 22.82
C THR A 317 -9.77 12.46 21.43
N ALA A 318 -10.59 13.50 21.27
CA ALA A 318 -10.70 14.24 20.01
C ALA A 318 -9.34 14.78 19.51
N ALA A 319 -8.47 15.21 20.44
CA ALA A 319 -7.12 15.65 20.11
C ALA A 319 -6.24 14.53 19.55
N ASP A 320 -6.45 13.29 20.01
CA ASP A 320 -5.73 12.12 19.50
C ASP A 320 -6.17 11.77 18.08
N VAL A 321 -7.48 11.87 17.82
CA VAL A 321 -8.05 11.66 16.47
C VAL A 321 -7.53 12.72 15.50
N ASP A 322 -7.51 14.00 15.88
CA ASP A 322 -6.95 15.08 15.04
C ASP A 322 -5.45 14.88 14.79
N ALA A 323 -4.68 14.49 15.81
CA ALA A 323 -3.26 14.21 15.65
C ALA A 323 -2.99 13.04 14.69
N ALA A 324 -3.75 11.95 14.80
CA ALA A 324 -3.67 10.81 13.89
C ALA A 324 -4.04 11.22 12.46
N TYR A 325 -5.12 12.00 12.28
CA TYR A 325 -5.53 12.54 10.98
C TYR A 325 -4.43 13.38 10.34
N ARG A 326 -3.82 14.32 11.07
CA ARG A 326 -2.78 15.20 10.51
C ARG A 326 -1.54 14.42 10.08
N LEU A 327 -1.16 13.40 10.85
CA LEU A 327 -0.04 12.54 10.49
C LEU A 327 -0.41 11.71 9.25
N TRP A 328 -1.57 11.06 9.24
CA TRP A 328 -2.07 10.33 8.07
C TRP A 328 -2.15 11.23 6.81
N TYR A 329 -2.62 12.47 6.94
CA TYR A 329 -2.74 13.41 5.83
C TYR A 329 -1.38 13.76 5.22
N ARG A 330 -0.36 13.99 6.06
CA ARG A 330 1.02 14.22 5.59
C ARG A 330 1.52 13.03 4.80
N TRP A 331 1.30 11.82 5.31
CA TRP A 331 1.63 10.60 4.58
C TRP A 331 0.88 10.50 3.24
N MET A 332 -0.44 10.72 3.23
CA MET A 332 -1.28 10.63 2.03
C MET A 332 -0.85 11.66 0.97
N LYS A 333 -0.47 12.87 1.40
CA LYS A 333 0.13 13.88 0.53
C LYS A 333 1.44 13.37 -0.07
N SER A 334 2.38 12.92 0.76
CA SER A 334 3.64 12.35 0.25
C SER A 334 3.40 11.20 -0.72
N ALA A 335 2.45 10.29 -0.44
CA ALA A 335 2.12 9.16 -1.30
C ALA A 335 1.48 9.54 -2.64
N THR A 336 0.80 10.69 -2.72
CA THR A 336 0.06 11.14 -3.92
C THR A 336 0.70 12.32 -4.66
N GLU A 337 1.80 12.86 -4.11
CA GLU A 337 2.59 13.95 -4.69
C GLU A 337 4.09 13.64 -4.83
N THR A 338 4.57 12.43 -4.51
CA THR A 338 6.00 12.12 -4.70
C THR A 338 6.39 12.30 -6.17
N GLY A 339 5.52 11.86 -7.08
CA GLY A 339 5.74 11.86 -8.53
C GLY A 339 6.94 11.02 -8.98
N THR A 340 7.41 11.30 -10.20
CA THR A 340 8.68 10.78 -10.74
C THR A 340 9.41 11.88 -11.52
N LEU A 341 10.63 11.57 -11.95
CA LEU A 341 11.43 12.42 -12.83
C LEU A 341 10.83 12.45 -14.25
N PRO A 342 11.02 13.53 -15.03
CA PRO A 342 10.68 13.52 -16.46
C PRO A 342 11.31 12.33 -17.19
N GLU A 343 10.59 11.68 -18.09
CA GLU A 343 11.17 10.57 -18.89
C GLU A 343 12.34 11.10 -19.74
N PRO A 344 13.49 10.39 -19.80
CA PRO A 344 14.59 10.75 -20.69
C PRO A 344 14.14 10.78 -22.16
N VAL A 345 14.65 11.73 -22.94
CA VAL A 345 14.41 11.78 -24.40
C VAL A 345 15.50 10.96 -25.10
N PRO A 346 15.16 9.92 -25.88
CA PRO A 346 16.15 9.09 -26.58
C PRO A 346 16.99 9.91 -27.56
N TYR A 347 18.32 9.69 -27.57
CA TYR A 347 19.26 10.26 -28.55
C TYR A 347 20.02 9.12 -29.30
N SER A 348 20.34 9.33 -30.57
CA SER A 348 21.07 8.35 -31.40
C SER A 348 22.59 8.47 -31.29
N LEU A 349 23.29 7.34 -31.17
CA LEU A 349 24.76 7.23 -31.13
C LEU A 349 25.44 7.69 -32.43
N THR A 350 26.52 8.47 -32.31
CA THR A 350 27.51 8.75 -33.37
C THR A 350 28.82 8.04 -33.06
N ALA A 351 29.67 7.77 -34.06
CA ALA A 351 30.92 7.01 -33.88
C ALA A 351 31.92 7.60 -32.86
N GLU A 352 31.97 8.93 -32.68
CA GLU A 352 32.82 9.60 -31.65
C GLU A 352 32.48 9.17 -30.21
N LEU A 353 31.28 8.66 -29.99
CA LEU A 353 30.75 8.32 -28.66
C LEU A 353 30.97 6.87 -28.28
N GLU A 354 31.26 5.99 -29.26
CA GLU A 354 31.63 4.61 -29.00
C GLU A 354 32.94 4.56 -28.20
N GLU A 355 33.93 5.39 -28.54
CA GLU A 355 35.22 5.47 -27.82
C GLU A 355 35.08 6.00 -26.39
N VAL A 356 34.22 7.00 -26.16
CA VAL A 356 33.97 7.53 -24.80
C VAL A 356 33.17 6.55 -23.96
N TRP A 357 32.21 5.84 -24.57
CA TRP A 357 31.47 4.76 -23.93
C TRP A 357 32.38 3.57 -23.59
N GLU A 358 33.21 3.12 -24.53
CA GLU A 358 34.21 2.05 -24.31
C GLU A 358 35.18 2.43 -23.20
N THR A 359 35.71 3.66 -23.20
CA THR A 359 36.61 4.15 -22.13
C THR A 359 35.91 4.21 -20.76
N ALA A 360 34.64 4.59 -20.72
CA ALA A 360 33.86 4.58 -19.48
C ALA A 360 33.60 3.14 -19.00
N MET A 361 33.26 2.22 -19.91
CA MET A 361 33.01 0.81 -19.62
C MET A 361 34.28 0.06 -19.20
N ASP A 362 35.44 0.36 -19.78
CA ASP A 362 36.74 -0.21 -19.38
C ASP A 362 37.12 0.18 -17.94
N ASN A 363 36.73 1.38 -17.48
CA ASN A 363 36.93 1.81 -16.09
C ASN A 363 35.90 1.23 -15.10
N LEU A 364 34.87 0.53 -15.61
CA LEU A 364 33.79 -0.08 -14.83
C LEU A 364 33.94 -1.60 -14.70
N GLY A 365 35.13 -2.16 -14.98
CA GLY A 365 35.40 -3.61 -14.90
C GLY A 365 34.89 -4.26 -13.60
N ASP A 366 35.12 -3.63 -12.45
CA ASP A 366 34.65 -4.11 -11.13
C ASP A 366 33.11 -4.13 -11.00
N ILE A 367 32.38 -3.34 -11.79
CA ILE A 367 30.90 -3.28 -11.82
C ILE A 367 30.33 -4.33 -12.76
N GLY A 368 31.03 -4.60 -13.87
CA GLY A 368 30.76 -5.77 -14.72
C GLY A 368 30.86 -7.06 -13.91
N ASP A 369 31.95 -7.22 -13.16
CA ASP A 369 32.17 -8.35 -12.25
C ASP A 369 31.11 -8.42 -11.15
N PHE A 370 30.71 -7.29 -10.55
CA PHE A 370 29.65 -7.24 -9.54
C PHE A 370 28.25 -7.59 -10.08
N LEU A 371 27.93 -7.17 -11.30
CA LEU A 371 26.68 -7.53 -11.99
C LEU A 371 26.69 -9.00 -12.42
N GLU A 372 27.83 -9.53 -12.86
CA GLU A 372 28.04 -10.94 -13.17
C GLU A 372 27.88 -11.79 -11.91
N ASP A 373 28.52 -11.41 -10.80
CA ASP A 373 28.36 -12.05 -9.50
C ASP A 373 26.89 -12.02 -9.01
N ALA A 374 26.20 -10.89 -9.15
CA ALA A 374 24.79 -10.77 -8.79
C ALA A 374 23.89 -11.62 -9.71
N ALA A 375 24.20 -11.71 -11.01
CA ALA A 375 23.50 -12.54 -11.98
C ALA A 375 23.74 -14.03 -11.74
N ASP A 376 24.95 -14.42 -11.34
CA ASP A 376 25.31 -15.78 -10.96
C ASP A 376 24.61 -16.22 -9.67
N ILE A 377 24.53 -15.31 -8.69
CA ILE A 377 23.69 -15.49 -7.49
C ILE A 377 22.21 -15.64 -7.90
N ALA A 378 21.77 -14.92 -8.93
CA ALA A 378 20.41 -14.97 -9.45
C ALA A 378 20.08 -16.14 -10.38
N GLY A 379 21.10 -16.82 -10.92
CA GLY A 379 20.94 -18.04 -11.71
C GLY A 379 20.21 -19.16 -10.94
N GLY A 380 20.26 -19.12 -9.61
CA GLY A 380 19.32 -19.82 -8.74
C GLY A 380 18.12 -18.93 -8.44
N PHE A 381 17.09 -18.94 -9.28
CA PHE A 381 15.86 -18.13 -9.15
C PHE A 381 15.20 -18.21 -7.75
N ASN A 382 15.67 -17.39 -6.81
CA ASN A 382 15.10 -17.15 -5.49
C ASN A 382 14.85 -15.64 -5.29
N ILE A 383 14.01 -15.27 -4.32
CA ILE A 383 13.55 -13.89 -4.13
C ILE A 383 14.70 -12.95 -3.73
N LEU A 384 15.66 -13.43 -2.93
CA LEU A 384 16.85 -12.69 -2.55
C LEU A 384 17.69 -12.29 -3.75
N ALA A 385 17.87 -13.20 -4.70
CA ALA A 385 18.53 -12.91 -5.95
C ALA A 385 17.87 -11.75 -6.72
N ILE A 386 16.54 -11.62 -6.65
CA ILE A 386 15.83 -10.49 -7.26
C ILE A 386 16.20 -9.18 -6.56
N PHE A 387 16.24 -9.14 -5.22
CA PHE A 387 16.60 -7.94 -4.48
C PHE A 387 18.09 -7.60 -4.56
N ILE A 388 18.97 -8.59 -4.57
CA ILE A 388 20.41 -8.41 -4.80
C ILE A 388 20.64 -7.88 -6.21
N MET A 389 19.98 -8.45 -7.22
CA MET A 389 20.07 -7.97 -8.59
C MET A 389 19.51 -6.54 -8.72
N LEU A 390 18.37 -6.22 -8.09
CA LEU A 390 17.84 -4.86 -8.07
C LEU A 390 18.81 -3.88 -7.39
N ALA A 391 19.33 -4.23 -6.21
CA ALA A 391 20.34 -3.45 -5.51
C ALA A 391 21.58 -3.24 -6.39
N ALA A 392 22.02 -4.29 -7.08
CA ALA A 392 23.16 -4.23 -7.99
C ALA A 392 22.90 -3.32 -9.19
N LEU A 393 21.73 -3.42 -9.83
CA LEU A 393 21.32 -2.54 -10.93
C LEU A 393 21.25 -1.07 -10.50
N ILE A 394 20.74 -0.79 -9.30
CA ILE A 394 20.68 0.57 -8.73
C ILE A 394 22.10 1.14 -8.54
N ILE A 395 22.98 0.36 -7.89
CA ILE A 395 24.36 0.78 -7.61
C ILE A 395 25.17 0.92 -8.89
N ALA A 396 25.05 -0.04 -9.82
CA ALA A 396 25.74 -0.03 -11.10
C ALA A 396 25.32 1.17 -11.95
N ALA A 397 24.02 1.50 -12.00
CA ALA A 397 23.55 2.67 -12.73
C ALA A 397 24.15 3.97 -12.16
N ALA A 398 24.16 4.14 -10.84
CA ALA A 398 24.72 5.34 -10.23
C ALA A 398 26.25 5.44 -10.37
N ALA A 399 26.97 4.31 -10.33
CA ALA A 399 28.41 4.28 -10.53
C ALA A 399 28.81 4.47 -12.01
N ALA A 400 28.01 3.95 -12.95
CA ALA A 400 28.17 4.23 -14.37
C ALA A 400 28.05 5.73 -14.68
N VAL A 401 27.15 6.45 -13.98
CA VAL A 401 27.06 7.92 -14.07
C VAL A 401 28.37 8.58 -13.62
N ALA A 402 28.93 8.18 -12.48
CA ALA A 402 30.17 8.76 -11.98
C ALA A 402 31.34 8.54 -12.96
N ALA A 403 31.46 7.32 -13.51
CA ALA A 403 32.47 6.98 -14.51
C ALA A 403 32.27 7.77 -15.82
N LEU A 404 31.03 7.92 -16.29
CA LEU A 404 30.70 8.69 -17.49
C LEU A 404 31.04 10.17 -17.31
N ILE A 405 30.79 10.76 -16.14
CA ILE A 405 31.20 12.13 -15.83
C ILE A 405 32.73 12.27 -15.87
N ASP A 406 33.47 11.33 -15.28
CA ASP A 406 34.94 11.34 -15.30
C ASP A 406 35.50 11.22 -16.73
N ALA A 407 34.91 10.34 -17.55
CA ALA A 407 35.28 10.19 -18.96
C ALA A 407 35.02 11.48 -19.75
N VAL A 408 33.88 12.13 -19.56
CA VAL A 408 33.55 13.42 -20.19
C VAL A 408 34.52 14.51 -19.76
N LEU A 409 34.84 14.61 -18.47
CA LEU A 409 35.82 15.58 -17.95
C LEU A 409 37.21 15.36 -18.56
N GLY A 410 37.61 14.11 -18.79
CA GLY A 410 38.87 13.75 -19.44
C GLY A 410 38.91 14.04 -20.95
N ALA A 411 37.77 13.90 -21.64
CA ALA A 411 37.63 14.07 -23.08
C ALA A 411 37.04 15.43 -23.49
N LEU A 412 36.83 16.36 -22.57
CA LEU A 412 36.07 17.59 -22.80
C LEU A 412 36.66 18.46 -23.94
N THR A 413 37.98 18.43 -24.13
CA THR A 413 38.67 19.18 -25.19
C THR A 413 38.56 18.55 -26.57
N THR A 414 38.15 17.29 -26.66
CA THR A 414 38.06 16.52 -27.91
C THR A 414 36.62 16.21 -28.30
N LEU A 415 35.67 16.34 -27.37
CA LEU A 415 34.25 16.12 -27.61
C LEU A 415 33.60 17.25 -28.43
N THR A 416 32.76 16.85 -29.38
CA THR A 416 31.86 17.77 -30.06
C THR A 416 30.69 18.15 -29.16
N THR A 417 30.03 19.26 -29.51
CA THR A 417 28.79 19.69 -28.85
C THR A 417 27.72 18.59 -28.83
N ALA A 418 27.60 17.80 -29.90
CA ALA A 418 26.68 16.67 -29.96
C ALA A 418 27.06 15.55 -28.98
N GLY A 419 28.36 15.27 -28.84
CA GLY A 419 28.87 14.29 -27.88
C GLY A 419 28.60 14.67 -26.42
N ILE A 420 28.77 15.95 -26.07
CA ILE A 420 28.47 16.48 -24.72
C ILE A 420 26.98 16.33 -24.37
N ARG A 421 26.08 16.61 -25.33
CA ARG A 421 24.63 16.44 -25.12
C ARG A 421 24.24 14.99 -24.88
N TYR A 422 24.79 14.09 -25.68
CA TYR A 422 24.53 12.67 -25.53
C TYR A 422 25.00 12.16 -24.16
N ALA A 423 26.21 12.52 -23.75
CA ALA A 423 26.72 12.12 -22.44
C ALA A 423 25.87 12.66 -21.29
N ALA A 424 25.41 13.92 -21.36
CA ALA A 424 24.47 14.48 -20.39
C ALA A 424 23.12 13.73 -20.37
N SER A 425 22.58 13.37 -21.54
CA SER A 425 21.36 12.57 -21.66
C SER A 425 21.53 11.16 -21.08
N LEU A 426 22.66 10.50 -21.34
CA LEU A 426 22.98 9.19 -20.77
C LEU A 426 23.14 9.24 -19.25
N ILE A 427 23.82 10.26 -18.72
CA ILE A 427 23.90 10.51 -17.27
C ILE A 427 22.49 10.60 -16.70
N TYR A 428 21.61 11.39 -17.31
CA TYR A 428 20.24 11.53 -16.87
C TYR A 428 19.46 10.21 -16.95
N GLU A 429 19.62 9.44 -18.03
CA GLU A 429 18.97 8.15 -18.22
C GLU A 429 19.37 7.14 -17.14
N HIS A 430 20.67 7.04 -16.81
CA HIS A 430 21.14 6.14 -15.75
C HIS A 430 20.66 6.58 -14.37
N LEU A 431 20.63 7.89 -14.09
CA LEU A 431 20.07 8.41 -12.84
C LEU A 431 18.55 8.17 -12.74
N TYR A 432 17.82 8.35 -13.84
CA TYR A 432 16.40 8.00 -13.94
C TYR A 432 16.18 6.51 -13.66
N ASN A 433 16.98 5.64 -14.27
CA ASN A 433 16.91 4.20 -14.05
C ASN A 433 17.25 3.81 -12.60
N ALA A 434 18.24 4.46 -11.97
CA ALA A 434 18.54 4.26 -10.55
C ALA A 434 17.34 4.63 -9.66
N PHE A 435 16.67 5.75 -9.95
CA PHE A 435 15.46 6.18 -9.25
C PHE A 435 14.30 5.19 -9.42
N GLN A 436 14.00 4.77 -10.65
CA GLN A 436 12.93 3.82 -10.95
C GLN A 436 13.17 2.47 -10.25
N ASN A 437 14.38 1.93 -10.35
CA ASN A 437 14.72 0.66 -9.70
C ASN A 437 14.73 0.76 -8.17
N PHE A 438 15.20 1.87 -7.60
CA PHE A 438 15.11 2.10 -6.16
C PHE A 438 13.66 2.15 -5.69
N ARG A 439 12.82 2.92 -6.38
CA ARG A 439 11.39 3.02 -6.08
C ARG A 439 10.70 1.66 -6.21
N LEU A 440 11.03 0.88 -7.24
CA LEU A 440 10.55 -0.48 -7.41
C LEU A 440 10.98 -1.38 -6.25
N GLY A 441 12.24 -1.32 -5.82
CA GLY A 441 12.76 -2.11 -4.70
C GLY A 441 12.03 -1.83 -3.38
N VAL A 442 11.84 -0.56 -3.02
CA VAL A 442 11.07 -0.21 -1.80
C VAL A 442 9.58 -0.56 -1.93
N SER A 443 9.02 -0.52 -3.14
CA SER A 443 7.65 -0.95 -3.41
C SER A 443 7.45 -2.46 -3.32
N LEU A 444 8.43 -3.26 -3.76
CA LEU A 444 8.41 -4.72 -3.58
C LEU A 444 8.41 -5.10 -2.10
N ASN A 445 9.03 -4.28 -1.24
CA ASN A 445 8.97 -4.42 0.22
C ASN A 445 7.69 -3.83 0.86
N GLY A 446 6.74 -3.33 0.08
CA GLY A 446 5.46 -2.79 0.57
C GLY A 446 5.57 -1.43 1.27
N LEU A 447 6.73 -0.76 1.17
CA LEU A 447 7.00 0.49 1.90
C LEU A 447 6.57 1.75 1.16
N ALA A 448 6.45 1.67 -0.15
CA ALA A 448 5.97 2.75 -0.99
C ALA A 448 5.09 2.21 -2.11
N PHE A 449 4.23 3.06 -2.65
CA PHE A 449 3.45 2.71 -3.83
C PHE A 449 4.36 2.61 -5.07
N PRO A 450 4.20 1.58 -5.93
CA PRO A 450 4.86 1.59 -7.22
C PRO A 450 4.39 2.78 -8.06
N MET A 451 5.09 3.09 -9.14
CA MET A 451 4.68 4.14 -10.07
C MET A 451 3.98 3.52 -11.28
N LYS A 452 3.32 4.34 -12.12
CA LYS A 452 2.67 3.84 -13.33
C LYS A 452 3.65 3.08 -14.24
N GLU A 453 4.92 3.49 -14.23
CA GLU A 453 6.03 2.91 -14.99
C GLU A 453 6.31 1.45 -14.57
N HIS A 454 5.98 1.10 -13.32
CA HIS A 454 6.19 -0.24 -12.77
C HIS A 454 4.98 -1.15 -12.97
N LEU A 455 3.88 -0.69 -13.58
CA LEU A 455 2.70 -1.53 -13.73
C LEU A 455 2.96 -2.72 -14.63
N ASP A 456 3.85 -2.65 -15.62
CA ASP A 456 4.18 -3.78 -16.49
C ASP A 456 5.33 -4.65 -15.99
N GLU A 457 5.82 -4.40 -14.77
CA GLU A 457 6.81 -5.22 -14.11
C GLU A 457 6.28 -6.66 -13.87
N PRO A 458 6.88 -7.70 -14.47
CA PRO A 458 6.44 -9.08 -14.32
C PRO A 458 6.31 -9.55 -12.86
N ARG A 459 7.16 -9.03 -11.95
CA ARG A 459 7.14 -9.38 -10.51
C ARG A 459 5.87 -8.94 -9.77
N PHE A 460 5.08 -8.03 -10.37
CA PHE A 460 3.79 -7.62 -9.83
C PHE A 460 2.59 -8.10 -10.63
N ALA A 461 2.80 -8.77 -11.77
CA ALA A 461 1.73 -9.07 -12.72
C ALA A 461 0.55 -9.82 -12.06
N GLN A 462 0.83 -10.73 -11.13
CA GLN A 462 -0.17 -11.48 -10.36
C GLN A 462 -1.19 -10.58 -9.64
N PHE A 463 -0.81 -9.37 -9.23
CA PHE A 463 -1.70 -8.46 -8.52
C PHE A 463 -2.68 -7.71 -9.44
N LYS A 464 -2.45 -7.67 -10.76
CA LYS A 464 -3.39 -7.08 -11.73
C LYS A 464 -4.68 -7.87 -11.83
N ASN A 465 -4.55 -9.20 -11.92
CA ASN A 465 -5.65 -10.10 -12.20
C ASN A 465 -5.38 -11.48 -11.57
N THR A 466 -6.38 -12.04 -10.92
CA THR A 466 -6.29 -13.35 -10.23
C THR A 466 -5.92 -14.54 -11.12
N ALA A 467 -6.02 -14.41 -12.46
CA ALA A 467 -5.56 -15.43 -13.41
C ALA A 467 -4.10 -15.27 -13.84
N PHE A 468 -3.42 -14.18 -13.48
CA PHE A 468 -2.03 -13.98 -13.85
C PHE A 468 -1.13 -14.77 -12.90
N ASN A 469 -0.18 -15.48 -13.50
CA ASN A 469 0.82 -16.19 -12.74
C ASN A 469 1.78 -15.20 -12.10
N ASP A 470 2.24 -15.55 -10.91
CA ASP A 470 3.40 -14.96 -10.29
C ASP A 470 4.70 -15.44 -10.99
N PRO A 471 5.88 -14.95 -10.57
CA PRO A 471 7.16 -15.38 -11.14
C PRO A 471 7.46 -16.89 -11.03
N PHE A 472 6.73 -17.63 -10.20
CA PHE A 472 6.87 -19.08 -10.01
C PHE A 472 5.84 -19.88 -10.81
N GLY A 473 4.98 -19.22 -11.59
CA GLY A 473 3.96 -19.90 -12.40
C GLY A 473 2.66 -20.22 -11.64
N ILE A 474 2.48 -19.68 -10.43
CA ILE A 474 1.31 -19.91 -9.57
C ILE A 474 0.35 -18.73 -9.66
N ASN A 475 -0.95 -18.98 -9.71
CA ASN A 475 -1.99 -17.94 -9.66
C ASN A 475 -3.00 -18.17 -8.52
N ALA A 476 -3.97 -17.27 -8.38
CA ALA A 476 -4.93 -17.34 -7.28
C ALA A 476 -5.82 -18.60 -7.29
N LEU A 477 -6.05 -19.21 -8.47
CA LEU A 477 -6.86 -20.43 -8.57
C LEU A 477 -6.16 -21.63 -7.91
N ASP A 478 -4.84 -21.72 -8.06
CA ASP A 478 -4.01 -22.76 -7.43
C ASP A 478 -4.11 -22.70 -5.90
N LEU A 479 -4.39 -21.51 -5.36
CA LEU A 479 -4.47 -21.24 -3.92
C LEU A 479 -5.88 -21.38 -3.35
N LYS A 480 -6.92 -21.51 -4.19
CA LYS A 480 -8.33 -21.44 -3.78
C LYS A 480 -8.70 -22.34 -2.60
N ASN A 481 -8.12 -23.53 -2.53
CA ASN A 481 -8.38 -24.52 -1.47
C ASN A 481 -7.34 -24.48 -0.33
N THR A 482 -6.44 -23.51 -0.34
CA THR A 482 -5.28 -23.41 0.56
C THR A 482 -5.33 -22.21 1.50
N LEU A 483 -6.41 -21.41 1.45
CA LEU A 483 -6.51 -20.14 2.17
C LEU A 483 -7.35 -20.21 3.46
N PRO A 484 -7.07 -19.33 4.44
CA PRO A 484 -5.83 -18.64 4.73
C PRO A 484 -4.96 -19.52 5.63
N LYS A 485 -3.69 -19.68 5.26
CA LYS A 485 -2.72 -20.39 6.10
C LYS A 485 -1.91 -19.39 6.93
N LEU A 486 -1.49 -19.87 8.11
CA LEU A 486 -0.72 -19.13 9.09
C LEU A 486 0.59 -18.54 8.53
N LYS A 487 1.13 -17.58 9.30
CA LYS A 487 2.51 -17.09 9.19
C LYS A 487 3.46 -18.28 9.15
N VAL A 488 4.24 -18.39 8.08
CA VAL A 488 5.33 -19.36 8.00
C VAL A 488 6.53 -18.77 8.73
N LEU A 489 7.06 -19.49 9.72
CA LEU A 489 8.42 -19.24 10.21
C LEU A 489 9.32 -20.32 9.63
N LEU A 490 10.29 -19.85 8.87
CA LEU A 490 11.28 -20.64 8.18
C LEU A 490 12.33 -21.15 9.19
N ASP A 491 12.98 -22.26 8.88
CA ASP A 491 14.02 -22.88 9.70
C ASP A 491 15.20 -21.94 9.93
N GLY A 492 15.57 -21.74 11.20
CA GLY A 492 16.68 -20.88 11.64
C GLY A 492 18.07 -21.40 11.28
N GLY A 493 18.27 -21.78 10.02
CA GLY A 493 19.53 -22.27 9.51
C GLY A 493 20.62 -21.20 9.47
N GLY A 494 21.55 -21.35 8.53
CA GLY A 494 22.77 -20.54 8.47
C GLY A 494 22.52 -19.04 8.24
N PRO A 495 23.59 -18.23 8.15
CA PRO A 495 23.49 -16.80 7.85
C PRO A 495 22.66 -16.48 6.59
N LEU A 496 22.66 -17.38 5.61
CA LEU A 496 21.83 -17.28 4.41
C LEU A 496 20.35 -17.51 4.71
N ASP A 497 20.00 -18.47 5.56
CA ASP A 497 18.60 -18.73 5.96
C ASP A 497 18.02 -17.56 6.75
N GLN A 498 18.80 -16.93 7.64
CA GLN A 498 18.39 -15.68 8.31
C GLN A 498 18.17 -14.50 7.35
N LEU A 499 18.86 -14.48 6.21
CA LEU A 499 18.65 -13.52 5.13
C LEU A 499 17.35 -13.84 4.37
N PHE A 500 17.10 -15.10 4.02
CA PHE A 500 15.85 -15.58 3.40
C PHE A 500 14.61 -15.42 4.31
N HIS A 501 14.78 -15.39 5.63
CA HIS A 501 13.68 -15.12 6.58
C HIS A 501 13.11 -13.71 6.47
N ARG A 502 13.87 -12.77 5.91
CA ARG A 502 13.43 -11.39 5.63
C ARG A 502 12.47 -11.32 4.43
N GLU A 503 12.40 -12.38 3.63
CA GLU A 503 11.63 -12.50 2.39
C GLU A 503 10.41 -13.42 2.49
N LYS A 504 10.09 -13.89 3.70
CA LYS A 504 8.95 -14.78 4.02
C LYS A 504 7.60 -14.29 3.46
N HIS A 505 7.51 -13.00 3.15
CA HIS A 505 6.33 -12.35 2.60
C HIS A 505 6.16 -12.53 1.09
N LEU A 506 7.11 -13.13 0.35
CA LEU A 506 6.97 -13.34 -1.10
C LEU A 506 6.79 -14.83 -1.46
N ALA A 507 6.79 -15.71 -0.46
CA ALA A 507 6.49 -17.13 -0.62
C ALA A 507 5.04 -17.45 -0.21
N TYR A 508 4.37 -18.32 -0.97
CA TYR A 508 3.09 -18.86 -0.54
C TYR A 508 3.27 -19.78 0.68
N PRO A 509 2.31 -19.79 1.62
CA PRO A 509 2.33 -20.74 2.69
C PRO A 509 2.19 -22.20 2.17
N PRO A 510 2.90 -23.17 2.77
CA PRO A 510 2.98 -24.54 2.27
C PRO A 510 1.62 -25.24 2.17
N ALA A 511 1.47 -26.14 1.21
CA ALA A 511 0.22 -26.86 0.93
C ALA A 511 -0.20 -27.83 2.06
N GLY A 512 0.76 -28.30 2.87
CA GLY A 512 0.59 -29.43 3.79
C GLY A 512 -0.08 -29.15 5.16
N PRO A 513 -0.47 -30.22 5.88
CA PRO A 513 -1.12 -30.17 7.21
C PRO A 513 -0.25 -29.61 8.34
N ALA A 514 1.01 -29.26 8.06
CA ALA A 514 1.93 -28.60 9.00
C ALA A 514 1.61 -27.10 9.21
N ALA A 515 0.82 -26.47 8.33
CA ALA A 515 0.31 -25.10 8.52
C ALA A 515 -0.76 -25.08 9.63
N SER A 516 -0.39 -24.57 10.81
CA SER A 516 -1.04 -24.90 12.09
C SER A 516 -2.19 -23.97 12.54
N GLU A 517 -3.08 -23.52 11.65
CA GLU A 517 -4.44 -23.13 12.08
C GLU A 517 -5.50 -24.07 11.45
N PRO A 518 -6.21 -24.85 12.28
CA PRO A 518 -7.24 -25.79 11.80
C PRO A 518 -8.58 -25.10 11.47
N ASN A 519 -8.63 -23.77 11.40
CA ASN A 519 -9.88 -23.03 11.21
C ASN A 519 -10.28 -23.08 9.73
N HIS A 520 -11.41 -23.72 9.45
CA HIS A 520 -11.95 -23.81 8.09
C HIS A 520 -12.41 -22.42 7.62
N ALA A 521 -11.79 -21.87 6.59
CA ALA A 521 -12.18 -20.60 6.02
C ALA A 521 -13.18 -20.74 4.88
N ILE A 522 -13.88 -19.64 4.60
CA ILE A 522 -14.78 -19.52 3.47
C ILE A 522 -13.97 -19.00 2.28
N GLY A 523 -13.82 -19.80 1.22
CA GLY A 523 -13.15 -19.34 0.00
C GLY A 523 -13.84 -18.10 -0.60
N ALA A 524 -13.11 -17.35 -1.42
CA ALA A 524 -13.69 -16.24 -2.16
C ALA A 524 -14.76 -16.70 -3.16
N PRO A 525 -15.70 -15.83 -3.56
CA PRO A 525 -16.66 -16.12 -4.62
C PRO A 525 -15.97 -16.56 -5.91
N ASP A 526 -16.51 -17.57 -6.59
CA ASP A 526 -15.96 -18.04 -7.87
C ASP A 526 -15.87 -16.96 -8.96
N SER A 527 -16.67 -15.90 -8.84
CA SER A 527 -16.62 -14.76 -9.75
C SER A 527 -15.36 -13.92 -9.60
N TYR A 528 -14.55 -14.09 -8.54
CA TYR A 528 -13.31 -13.33 -8.34
C TYR A 528 -12.15 -13.86 -9.17
N PHE A 529 -12.24 -15.09 -9.67
CA PHE A 529 -11.19 -15.68 -10.49
C PHE A 529 -11.24 -15.13 -11.93
N ALA A 530 -10.06 -14.88 -12.51
CA ALA A 530 -9.88 -14.23 -13.80
C ALA A 530 -10.45 -12.81 -13.88
N GLN A 531 -10.44 -12.09 -12.76
CA GLN A 531 -10.91 -10.70 -12.66
C GLN A 531 -9.83 -9.79 -12.08
N THR A 532 -10.00 -8.48 -12.28
CA THR A 532 -9.24 -7.44 -11.57
C THR A 532 -9.94 -7.07 -10.26
N SER A 533 -9.27 -6.31 -9.38
CA SER A 533 -9.85 -5.88 -8.10
C SER A 533 -11.06 -4.96 -8.26
N LEU A 534 -11.22 -4.26 -9.40
CA LEU A 534 -12.45 -3.50 -9.68
C LEU A 534 -13.71 -4.38 -9.73
N HIS A 535 -13.59 -5.70 -9.89
CA HIS A 535 -14.74 -6.59 -9.91
C HIS A 535 -15.48 -6.66 -8.57
N TYR A 536 -14.78 -6.66 -7.42
CA TYR A 536 -15.48 -6.64 -6.13
C TYR A 536 -16.10 -5.27 -5.82
N ALA A 537 -15.59 -4.21 -6.43
CA ALA A 537 -16.12 -2.85 -6.28
C ALA A 537 -17.39 -2.65 -7.12
N PHE A 538 -17.36 -3.06 -8.39
CA PHE A 538 -18.37 -2.67 -9.39
C PHE A 538 -18.93 -3.83 -10.23
N GLY A 539 -18.36 -5.02 -10.12
CA GLY A 539 -18.77 -6.18 -10.90
C GLY A 539 -20.20 -6.63 -10.60
N SER A 540 -20.79 -7.35 -11.55
CA SER A 540 -22.11 -7.96 -11.42
C SER A 540 -22.05 -9.19 -10.50
N ILE A 541 -22.06 -8.95 -9.20
CA ILE A 541 -22.06 -9.99 -8.16
C ILE A 541 -23.45 -10.04 -7.53
N PRO A 542 -24.15 -11.19 -7.57
CA PRO A 542 -25.40 -11.38 -6.85
C PRO A 542 -25.29 -11.03 -5.36
N LEU A 543 -26.32 -10.37 -4.82
CA LEU A 543 -26.50 -10.22 -3.37
C LEU A 543 -27.60 -11.18 -2.91
N ASP A 544 -27.27 -12.01 -1.92
CA ASP A 544 -28.19 -12.93 -1.28
C ASP A 544 -28.71 -12.31 0.01
N SER A 545 -29.90 -11.70 -0.03
CA SER A 545 -30.46 -10.97 1.14
C SER A 545 -30.68 -11.90 2.35
N ASP A 546 -30.97 -13.18 2.11
CA ASP A 546 -31.06 -14.22 3.14
C ASP A 546 -29.73 -14.44 3.87
N PHE A 547 -28.60 -14.23 3.19
CA PHE A 547 -27.29 -14.31 3.81
C PHE A 547 -26.98 -13.10 4.68
N VAL A 548 -27.27 -11.88 4.20
CA VAL A 548 -27.10 -10.66 5.00
C VAL A 548 -27.93 -10.72 6.29
N GLU A 549 -29.19 -11.14 6.19
CA GLU A 549 -30.06 -11.27 7.35
C GLU A 549 -29.59 -12.35 8.33
N PHE A 550 -29.11 -13.48 7.81
CA PHE A 550 -28.47 -14.50 8.64
C PHE A 550 -27.27 -13.95 9.42
N LEU A 551 -26.38 -13.21 8.75
CA LEU A 551 -25.17 -12.64 9.38
C LEU A 551 -25.50 -11.63 10.49
N ARG A 552 -26.60 -10.88 10.39
CA ARG A 552 -27.07 -9.97 11.46
C ARG A 552 -27.35 -10.71 12.77
N THR A 553 -27.78 -11.96 12.67
CA THR A 553 -28.15 -12.80 13.82
C THR A 553 -27.04 -13.75 14.27
N LEU A 554 -25.94 -13.82 13.52
CA LEU A 554 -24.93 -14.87 13.68
C LEU A 554 -24.23 -14.83 15.03
N GLN A 555 -23.96 -13.62 15.55
CA GLN A 555 -23.25 -13.39 16.81
C GLN A 555 -21.92 -14.18 16.92
N GLY A 556 -21.24 -14.44 15.78
CA GLY A 556 -19.97 -15.16 15.74
C GLY A 556 -20.06 -16.70 15.67
N ASP A 557 -21.26 -17.31 15.69
CA ASP A 557 -21.43 -18.77 15.73
C ASP A 557 -20.99 -19.47 14.42
N GLU A 558 -19.75 -19.95 14.39
CA GLU A 558 -19.16 -20.56 13.18
C GLU A 558 -19.88 -21.84 12.73
N THR A 559 -20.46 -22.58 13.67
CA THR A 559 -21.18 -23.82 13.34
C THR A 559 -22.45 -23.50 12.58
N LYS A 560 -23.19 -22.48 13.01
CA LYS A 560 -24.34 -21.97 12.25
C LYS A 560 -23.91 -21.44 10.89
N LEU A 561 -22.81 -20.69 10.81
CA LEU A 561 -22.30 -20.16 9.55
C LEU A 561 -21.97 -21.28 8.56
N ARG A 562 -21.22 -22.29 9.01
CA ARG A 562 -20.87 -23.45 8.19
C ARG A 562 -22.11 -24.20 7.71
N ASN A 563 -23.07 -24.45 8.61
CA ASN A 563 -24.30 -25.14 8.26
C ASN A 563 -25.12 -24.35 7.22
N PHE A 564 -25.21 -23.03 7.39
CA PHE A 564 -25.88 -22.15 6.45
C PHE A 564 -25.19 -22.21 5.08
N ILE A 565 -23.86 -22.08 5.03
CA ILE A 565 -23.10 -22.11 3.78
C ILE A 565 -23.27 -23.45 3.07
N VAL A 566 -23.15 -24.58 3.78
CA VAL A 566 -23.35 -25.91 3.18
C VAL A 566 -24.76 -26.06 2.61
N ALA A 567 -25.79 -25.66 3.35
CA ALA A 567 -27.18 -25.74 2.90
C ALA A 567 -27.43 -24.84 1.68
N THR A 568 -27.00 -23.59 1.75
CA THR A 568 -27.19 -22.59 0.70
C THR A 568 -26.38 -22.92 -0.55
N THR A 569 -25.16 -23.42 -0.41
CA THR A 569 -24.32 -23.85 -1.55
C THR A 569 -24.93 -25.06 -2.25
N ARG A 570 -25.46 -26.03 -1.51
CA ARG A 570 -26.19 -27.17 -2.11
C ARG A 570 -27.43 -26.73 -2.89
N LYS A 571 -28.15 -25.73 -2.37
CA LYS A 571 -29.37 -25.17 -2.97
C LYS A 571 -29.08 -24.29 -4.19
N LYS A 572 -28.18 -23.33 -4.06
CA LYS A 572 -27.86 -22.30 -5.08
C LYS A 572 -26.78 -22.74 -6.06
N LYS A 573 -26.08 -23.86 -5.81
CA LYS A 573 -24.93 -24.35 -6.60
C LYS A 573 -23.76 -23.36 -6.68
N ARG A 574 -23.68 -22.43 -5.74
CA ARG A 574 -22.61 -21.44 -5.56
C ARG A 574 -22.58 -21.01 -4.09
N LEU A 575 -21.46 -20.43 -3.64
CA LEU A 575 -21.39 -19.79 -2.33
C LEU A 575 -22.46 -18.69 -2.20
N PRO A 576 -23.00 -18.45 -0.98
CA PRO A 576 -23.80 -17.27 -0.73
C PRO A 576 -22.94 -16.00 -0.92
N GLN A 577 -23.52 -14.94 -1.49
CA GLN A 577 -22.80 -13.74 -1.90
C GLN A 577 -23.40 -12.47 -1.29
N LEU A 578 -22.56 -11.48 -1.01
CA LEU A 578 -22.90 -10.18 -0.43
C LEU A 578 -23.01 -9.07 -1.48
N GLY A 579 -22.93 -9.40 -2.77
CA GLY A 579 -22.83 -8.42 -3.84
C GLY A 579 -21.44 -7.80 -3.96
N ASN A 580 -21.37 -6.72 -4.75
CA ASN A 580 -20.20 -5.84 -4.81
C ASN A 580 -20.26 -4.78 -3.70
N SER A 581 -19.19 -4.01 -3.52
CA SER A 581 -19.07 -3.04 -2.42
C SER A 581 -20.20 -2.01 -2.39
N LEU A 582 -20.62 -1.49 -3.56
CA LEU A 582 -21.71 -0.51 -3.65
C LEU A 582 -23.07 -1.11 -3.30
N THR A 583 -23.35 -2.31 -3.83
CA THR A 583 -24.60 -3.03 -3.56
C THR A 583 -24.72 -3.38 -2.07
N LEU A 584 -23.60 -3.77 -1.43
CA LEU A 584 -23.58 -4.03 0.00
C LEU A 584 -23.78 -2.75 0.82
N ALA A 585 -23.08 -1.66 0.49
CA ALA A 585 -23.28 -0.36 1.15
C ALA A 585 -24.75 0.09 1.10
N GLU A 586 -25.38 -0.05 -0.07
CA GLU A 586 -26.80 0.26 -0.29
C GLU A 586 -27.70 -0.52 0.68
N VAL A 587 -27.53 -1.84 0.75
CA VAL A 587 -28.34 -2.72 1.62
C VAL A 587 -28.12 -2.44 3.10
N LEU A 588 -26.89 -2.13 3.50
CA LEU A 588 -26.58 -1.81 4.89
C LEU A 588 -27.18 -0.47 5.30
N TYR A 589 -27.04 0.57 4.48
CA TYR A 589 -27.60 1.90 4.77
C TYR A 589 -29.13 1.86 4.86
N ASP A 590 -29.80 1.28 3.86
CA ASP A 590 -31.25 1.13 3.83
C ASP A 590 -31.75 0.26 5.00
N GLY A 591 -30.94 -0.72 5.40
CA GLY A 591 -31.16 -1.52 6.61
C GLY A 591 -31.19 -0.68 7.88
N VAL A 592 -30.20 0.19 8.10
CA VAL A 592 -30.14 1.06 9.29
C VAL A 592 -31.35 1.98 9.35
N LEU A 593 -31.78 2.56 8.23
CA LEU A 593 -33.00 3.39 8.18
C LEU A 593 -34.28 2.61 8.52
N LYS A 594 -34.24 1.28 8.31
CA LYS A 594 -35.29 0.34 8.73
C LYS A 594 -35.06 -0.27 10.12
N GLN A 595 -34.15 0.31 10.91
CA GLN A 595 -33.79 -0.14 12.26
C GLN A 595 -33.17 -1.55 12.30
N ALA A 596 -32.56 -2.00 11.20
CA ALA A 596 -31.80 -3.24 11.17
C ALA A 596 -30.36 -3.04 11.64
N GLU A 597 -29.78 -4.11 12.19
CA GLU A 597 -28.37 -4.13 12.57
C GLU A 597 -27.44 -4.25 11.34
N ILE A 598 -26.22 -3.73 11.47
CA ILE A 598 -25.13 -4.03 10.54
C ILE A 598 -24.35 -5.22 11.13
N PRO A 599 -24.12 -6.32 10.38
CA PRO A 599 -23.28 -7.41 10.86
C PRO A 599 -21.88 -6.89 11.24
N ASP A 600 -21.34 -7.39 12.35
CA ASP A 600 -19.97 -7.10 12.76
C ASP A 600 -19.01 -7.89 11.86
N PHE A 601 -18.75 -7.42 10.64
CA PHE A 601 -17.83 -8.06 9.69
C PHE A 601 -16.38 -8.03 10.19
N ASN A 602 -15.64 -9.11 9.96
CA ASN A 602 -14.19 -9.08 10.04
C ASN A 602 -13.69 -8.44 8.74
N LEU A 603 -13.22 -7.19 8.82
CA LEU A 603 -12.88 -6.40 7.65
C LEU A 603 -11.72 -7.04 6.90
N ASP A 604 -10.71 -7.59 7.58
CA ASP A 604 -9.54 -8.25 6.96
C ASP A 604 -9.82 -9.63 6.34
N ALA A 605 -11.04 -10.14 6.53
CA ALA A 605 -11.46 -11.46 6.09
C ALA A 605 -10.47 -12.58 6.50
N ASP A 606 -9.97 -12.52 7.75
CA ASP A 606 -9.05 -13.52 8.34
C ASP A 606 -9.51 -14.98 8.16
N ARG A 607 -10.83 -15.18 8.03
CA ARG A 607 -11.46 -16.49 7.90
C ARG A 607 -12.32 -16.59 6.64
N GLY A 608 -12.06 -15.70 5.69
CA GLY A 608 -12.64 -15.71 4.37
C GLY A 608 -13.92 -14.88 4.21
N TYR A 609 -14.60 -15.10 3.09
CA TYR A 609 -15.68 -14.24 2.61
C TYR A 609 -16.92 -14.22 3.53
N GLY A 610 -17.35 -13.01 3.94
CA GLY A 610 -18.56 -12.82 4.74
C GLY A 610 -18.47 -13.26 6.20
N TYR A 611 -17.25 -13.34 6.73
CA TYR A 611 -17.01 -13.74 8.11
C TYR A 611 -17.22 -12.58 9.10
N THR A 612 -17.71 -12.88 10.32
CA THR A 612 -17.91 -11.87 11.38
C THR A 612 -16.71 -11.76 12.33
N CYS A 613 -16.64 -10.69 13.10
CA CYS A 613 -15.61 -10.40 14.10
C CYS A 613 -15.35 -11.57 15.06
N TRP A 614 -14.11 -11.68 15.55
CA TRP A 614 -13.71 -12.68 16.52
C TRP A 614 -14.43 -12.48 17.87
N THR A 615 -14.67 -13.56 18.62
CA THR A 615 -15.10 -13.46 20.03
C THR A 615 -13.88 -13.50 20.98
N GLN A 616 -13.99 -12.86 22.15
CA GLN A 616 -12.90 -12.81 23.13
C GLN A 616 -13.08 -13.89 24.21
N LYS A 617 -11.95 -14.36 24.77
CA LYS A 617 -11.92 -15.27 25.92
C LYS A 617 -12.63 -14.64 27.12
N ASP A 618 -13.60 -15.34 27.71
CA ASP A 618 -14.17 -14.95 28.99
C ASP A 618 -13.22 -15.34 30.14
N ALA A 619 -13.26 -14.61 31.25
CA ALA A 619 -12.41 -14.90 32.40
C ALA A 619 -12.79 -16.22 33.13
N SER A 620 -13.94 -16.81 32.78
CA SER A 620 -14.59 -17.91 33.51
C SER A 620 -14.90 -19.17 32.69
N GLY A 621 -14.59 -19.20 31.40
CA GLY A 621 -15.02 -20.26 30.49
C GLY A 621 -13.86 -20.98 29.81
N LYS A 622 -14.18 -22.17 29.28
CA LYS A 622 -13.30 -22.87 28.33
C LYS A 622 -13.05 -21.93 27.16
N ASN A 623 -11.82 -21.91 26.62
CA ASN A 623 -11.49 -21.20 25.37
C ASN A 623 -12.68 -21.35 24.41
N SER A 624 -13.34 -20.23 24.02
CA SER A 624 -14.39 -20.32 23.02
C SER A 624 -13.76 -20.89 21.75
N LEU A 625 -14.51 -21.70 20.99
CA LEU A 625 -14.04 -22.26 19.72
C LEU A 625 -13.63 -21.15 18.72
N GLU A 626 -14.11 -19.93 18.97
CA GLU A 626 -13.99 -18.73 18.17
C GLU A 626 -12.84 -17.80 18.59
N GLN A 627 -12.04 -18.17 19.61
CA GLN A 627 -10.86 -17.42 20.01
C GLN A 627 -9.71 -17.67 19.02
N PRO A 628 -8.96 -16.63 18.56
CA PRO A 628 -7.69 -16.87 17.89
C PRO A 628 -6.75 -17.58 18.87
N LYS A 629 -6.21 -18.73 18.48
CA LYS A 629 -5.16 -19.38 19.26
C LYS A 629 -3.91 -18.52 19.19
N GLU A 630 -3.21 -18.39 20.32
CA GLU A 630 -1.85 -17.83 20.33
C GLU A 630 -1.02 -18.64 19.33
N LEU A 631 -0.26 -17.95 18.50
CA LEU A 631 0.58 -18.63 17.52
C LEU A 631 1.60 -19.48 18.29
N LEU A 632 1.77 -20.75 17.89
CA LEU A 632 2.69 -21.69 18.54
C LEU A 632 4.08 -21.07 18.72
N GLN A 633 4.53 -20.30 17.73
CA GLN A 633 5.83 -19.69 17.72
C GLN A 633 5.94 -18.45 18.62
N HIS A 634 4.86 -17.67 18.79
CA HIS A 634 4.85 -16.60 19.79
C HIS A 634 4.86 -17.18 21.21
N ASN A 635 4.10 -18.26 21.43
CA ASN A 635 4.18 -19.01 22.68
C ASN A 635 5.61 -19.50 22.93
N GLN A 636 6.30 -20.01 21.90
CA GLN A 636 7.69 -20.44 22.01
C GLN A 636 8.63 -19.27 22.36
N GLN A 637 8.53 -18.14 21.65
CA GLN A 637 9.34 -16.96 21.90
C GLN A 637 9.13 -16.39 23.32
N LYS A 638 7.87 -16.23 23.73
CA LYS A 638 7.49 -15.72 25.05
C LYS A 638 8.00 -16.62 26.19
N ASN A 639 8.05 -17.93 25.95
CA ASN A 639 8.47 -18.92 26.94
C ASN A 639 9.93 -19.35 26.80
N GLY A 640 10.72 -18.70 25.93
CA GLY A 640 12.12 -19.06 25.67
C GLY A 640 12.31 -20.48 25.13
N LEU A 641 11.29 -21.05 24.50
CA LEU A 641 11.33 -22.37 23.88
C LEU A 641 11.97 -22.29 22.48
N PRO A 642 12.62 -23.36 22.00
CA PRO A 642 13.05 -23.45 20.61
C PRO A 642 11.85 -23.23 19.68
N ILE A 643 12.00 -22.28 18.74
CA ILE A 643 10.98 -22.03 17.73
C ILE A 643 10.94 -23.25 16.80
N THR A 644 9.77 -23.87 16.64
CA THR A 644 9.60 -24.98 15.70
C THR A 644 9.51 -24.43 14.27
N PRO A 645 10.44 -24.79 13.37
CA PRO A 645 10.34 -24.41 11.98
C PRO A 645 9.10 -24.97 11.30
N VAL A 646 8.51 -24.21 10.39
CA VAL A 646 7.58 -24.73 9.39
C VAL A 646 8.41 -24.97 8.13
N GLN A 647 8.50 -26.22 7.67
CA GLN A 647 9.14 -26.49 6.38
C GLN A 647 8.39 -25.74 5.27
N LEU A 648 9.12 -24.95 4.48
CA LEU A 648 8.60 -24.44 3.23
C LEU A 648 8.57 -25.57 2.21
N ASP A 649 7.36 -25.99 1.87
CA ASP A 649 7.13 -26.51 0.54
C ASP A 649 7.05 -25.29 -0.38
N PHE A 650 8.12 -24.98 -1.10
CA PHE A 650 7.98 -24.20 -2.32
C PHE A 650 7.03 -24.99 -3.22
N ILE A 651 5.90 -24.39 -3.61
CA ILE A 651 4.96 -25.05 -4.52
C ILE A 651 5.66 -25.14 -5.88
N GLY A 652 6.25 -26.30 -6.17
CA GLY A 652 7.09 -26.50 -7.35
C GLY A 652 8.17 -27.58 -7.24
N GLN A 653 8.23 -28.38 -6.16
CA GLN A 653 8.94 -29.68 -6.17
C GLN A 653 8.00 -30.83 -6.49
#